data_AF-A0A6L8LMT0-F1
#
_entry.id   AF-A0A6L8LMT0-F1
#
_cell.length_a   1.000
_cell.length_b   1.000
_cell.length_c   1.000
_cell.angle_alpha   90.00
_cell.angle_beta   90.00
_cell.angle_gamma   90.00
#
_symmetry.space_group_name_H-M   'P 1'
#
loop_
_entity.id
_entity.type
_entity.pdbx_description
1 polymer ?
#
loop_
_entity_poly.entity_id
_entity_poly.type
_entity_poly.pdbx_seq_one_letter_code
_entity_poly.pdbx_strand_id
1 'polypeptide(L)'
;MPVSKSGKRKVLIFTDSRGQHKPAGTNHDIFAERLAKDDRLEVDMYLCPMKWTMTTDFLDQFPKEKLAQYDQVILYTGIVEWSPRPAKSALEDLYDNPNSINENNLGLNTRDYSKKIVNNKKAFMDSVFGADAMARHLASPYETEYEGQKTNNMYSLDMAKAHLLPRLKEIPNLIFISANRFVKGWEGDFKRGRPANIDLTHRYSDLFATELKAAGVPVVDLRAWDDTEVQEYTCDNIHLTQKGSDYIYGKLMENMGMDRDEAQETHRIDFQIPDYKFEGFRPIERITPNKRPSIMKLANCTDPYLATLIIGVRHNPSSPERLENLRFLLKWIDHYYGDLFDVLLIEQDSEQRLNLKDLNAKDYVRHEFIYNPAEYNRGWGYNAAVKHYCPDAKVVALMDTDVLTGPNFLRDVLDCHDKIDVASPYMNIYYTDAAEAEQVKQTMNLTHLSDIKRIKNPVTVAGGIVVWNRSRYMSIKGFEQYVGYSCEDRAMDVTIFNHIDKSRVRISPYTYVHLYHASDQAGRVRFEEILAHLNKEYKCYYDKTLSPFEFIHKNCEHVTSGKTIEMMLKRTRDFGDLDLYRRGDPLTINGLRQIAPTGIRKEDTVFPPDFKGLEDYPEREIYPNMPAPDTEELRALYNQFEGERCFIIGNGPSLNKHDLSLLNGEYSFGVNSFYYKTRESGFRPTFYVVEDSSVMKENIEEIREYEAPFKFFPTLYKKLHPKTPNTFFFEMNRGFYERSSPNYAVPRFSTDASRVLYCGQSVTYINLQLAFFMGFTEVYLIGMDFDYVIPKSHKRTGDVLLSDTDDPNHFHKDYFGKGKTWKDPKLERVLMNYRQADIAYSAVNRKIYNATVGGKLEVFDRVDYDLLLADPATGKKRDVRIAPPVTQPGSLRRQMGLEDVATAPAGSGDNSLSNLAAQLMLDPAGMKPRIMPGGDLAAKVDSLLNDKGPAADHFVKVREWALSQS
;
A
#
# COMPACT_ATOMS: atom_id res chain seq x y z
N MET A 1 -14.58 -17.64 -21.17
CA MET A 1 -14.84 -18.80 -20.28
C MET A 1 -15.79 -18.35 -19.17
N PRO A 2 -16.71 -19.20 -18.68
CA PRO A 2 -17.69 -18.77 -17.69
C PRO A 2 -17.00 -18.61 -16.34
N VAL A 3 -16.87 -17.37 -15.89
CA VAL A 3 -16.34 -17.01 -14.58
C VAL A 3 -17.27 -17.60 -13.50
N SER A 4 -16.69 -18.15 -12.44
CA SER A 4 -17.44 -18.70 -11.30
C SER A 4 -18.39 -17.66 -10.69
N LYS A 5 -19.42 -18.11 -9.96
CA LYS A 5 -20.40 -17.20 -9.29
C LYS A 5 -19.76 -16.21 -8.30
N SER A 6 -18.48 -16.39 -7.93
CA SER A 6 -17.72 -15.49 -7.04
C SER A 6 -16.84 -14.47 -7.78
N GLY A 7 -16.68 -14.57 -9.10
CA GLY A 7 -15.77 -13.71 -9.88
C GLY A 7 -14.30 -14.16 -9.88
N LYS A 8 -13.90 -15.15 -9.05
CA LYS A 8 -12.52 -15.65 -8.93
C LYS A 8 -12.28 -16.89 -9.81
N ARG A 9 -11.05 -17.07 -10.29
CA ARG A 9 -10.64 -18.29 -11.02
C ARG A 9 -10.19 -19.38 -10.05
N LYS A 10 -10.72 -20.59 -10.21
CA LYS A 10 -10.44 -21.73 -9.35
C LYS A 10 -9.21 -22.50 -9.84
N VAL A 11 -8.20 -22.68 -9.00
CA VAL A 11 -6.92 -23.30 -9.37
C VAL A 11 -6.61 -24.47 -8.45
N LEU A 12 -6.24 -25.61 -9.04
CA LEU A 12 -5.69 -26.75 -8.31
C LEU A 12 -4.16 -26.72 -8.42
N ILE A 13 -3.45 -26.86 -7.30
CA ILE A 13 -1.99 -27.03 -7.31
C ILE A 13 -1.64 -28.36 -6.66
N PHE A 14 -0.94 -29.23 -7.39
CA PHE A 14 -0.43 -30.50 -6.89
C PHE A 14 1.07 -30.62 -7.14
N THR A 15 1.87 -30.70 -6.09
CA THR A 15 3.34 -30.70 -6.20
C THR A 15 3.99 -31.78 -5.35
N ASP A 16 5.19 -32.21 -5.74
CA ASP A 16 6.11 -32.89 -4.83
C ASP A 16 6.84 -31.89 -3.91
N SER A 17 7.91 -32.32 -3.23
CA SER A 17 8.63 -31.51 -2.25
C SER A 17 9.20 -30.21 -2.84
N ARG A 18 9.44 -30.15 -4.15
CA ARG A 18 9.95 -28.94 -4.83
C ARG A 18 9.03 -27.74 -4.67
N GLY A 19 7.71 -27.97 -4.71
CA GLY A 19 6.70 -26.93 -4.52
C GLY A 19 6.33 -26.65 -3.07
N GLN A 20 6.98 -27.30 -2.09
CA GLN A 20 6.72 -27.10 -0.66
C GLN A 20 7.93 -26.60 0.13
N HIS A 21 9.14 -26.97 -0.25
CA HIS A 21 10.35 -26.70 0.53
C HIS A 21 10.66 -25.19 0.60
N LYS A 22 11.16 -24.72 1.76
CA LYS A 22 11.85 -23.42 1.89
C LYS A 22 13.22 -23.70 2.50
N PRO A 23 14.31 -23.15 1.94
CA PRO A 23 15.65 -23.28 2.51
C PRO A 23 15.69 -22.81 3.97
N ALA A 24 16.57 -23.43 4.76
CA ALA A 24 16.72 -23.12 6.17
C ALA A 24 17.04 -21.63 6.39
N GLY A 25 16.37 -21.01 7.37
CA GLY A 25 16.55 -19.57 7.67
C GLY A 25 15.79 -18.61 6.74
N THR A 26 15.00 -19.11 5.79
CA THR A 26 14.16 -18.29 4.92
C THR A 26 12.68 -18.35 5.30
N ASN A 27 11.95 -17.25 5.12
CA ASN A 27 10.51 -17.15 5.42
C ASN A 27 9.70 -16.51 4.28
N HIS A 28 10.13 -16.70 3.03
CA HIS A 28 9.40 -16.22 1.86
C HIS A 28 8.17 -17.09 1.58
N ASP A 29 7.18 -16.58 0.86
CA ASP A 29 6.08 -17.40 0.33
C ASP A 29 6.55 -18.15 -0.91
N ILE A 30 6.31 -19.46 -0.98
CA ILE A 30 6.56 -20.22 -2.22
C ILE A 30 5.49 -19.91 -3.26
N PHE A 31 5.72 -20.24 -4.54
CA PHE A 31 4.83 -19.86 -5.64
C PHE A 31 3.38 -20.29 -5.39
N ALA A 32 3.16 -21.48 -4.82
CA ALA A 32 1.83 -21.98 -4.51
C ALA A 32 1.15 -21.14 -3.42
N GLU A 33 1.87 -20.82 -2.33
CA GLU A 33 1.36 -19.93 -1.27
C GLU A 33 1.09 -18.53 -1.80
N ARG A 34 1.93 -18.02 -2.73
CA ARG A 34 1.71 -16.73 -3.40
C ARG A 34 0.45 -16.74 -4.25
N LEU A 35 0.21 -17.80 -5.03
CA LEU A 35 -1.02 -17.97 -5.81
C LEU A 35 -2.25 -18.04 -4.91
N ALA A 36 -2.18 -18.77 -3.79
CA ALA A 36 -3.29 -18.87 -2.84
C ALA A 36 -3.65 -17.56 -2.13
N LYS A 37 -2.74 -16.58 -2.13
CA LYS A 37 -2.97 -15.23 -1.59
C LYS A 37 -3.42 -14.21 -2.64
N ASP A 38 -3.49 -14.58 -3.93
CA ASP A 38 -3.98 -13.65 -4.97
C ASP A 38 -5.52 -13.59 -4.93
N ASP A 39 -6.07 -12.40 -4.69
CA ASP A 39 -7.52 -12.23 -4.51
C ASP A 39 -8.36 -12.56 -5.75
N ARG A 40 -7.72 -12.68 -6.93
CA ARG A 40 -8.37 -13.12 -8.18
C ARG A 40 -8.52 -14.63 -8.27
N LEU A 41 -7.87 -15.38 -7.36
CA LEU A 41 -7.78 -16.83 -7.36
C LEU A 41 -8.51 -17.47 -6.17
N GLU A 42 -9.08 -18.65 -6.40
CA GLU A 42 -9.51 -19.61 -5.38
C GLU A 42 -8.63 -20.85 -5.52
N VAL A 43 -7.66 -21.04 -4.63
CA VAL A 43 -6.61 -22.06 -4.82
C VAL A 43 -6.76 -23.23 -3.86
N ASP A 44 -6.96 -24.43 -4.42
CA ASP A 44 -6.83 -25.69 -3.70
C ASP A 44 -5.40 -26.20 -3.82
N MET A 45 -4.63 -26.13 -2.74
CA MET A 45 -3.23 -26.55 -2.71
C MET A 45 -3.03 -27.92 -2.08
N TYR A 46 -2.26 -28.76 -2.75
CA TYR A 46 -1.80 -30.07 -2.29
C TYR A 46 -0.27 -30.14 -2.41
N LEU A 47 0.41 -29.66 -1.37
CA LEU A 47 1.86 -29.48 -1.31
C LEU A 47 2.53 -30.71 -0.72
N CYS A 48 3.07 -31.57 -1.59
CA CYS A 48 3.74 -32.83 -1.27
C CYS A 48 2.94 -33.69 -0.26
N PRO A 49 1.68 -34.06 -0.55
CA PRO A 49 0.83 -34.75 0.45
C PRO A 49 1.35 -36.14 0.83
N MET A 50 2.01 -36.85 -0.08
CA MET A 50 2.60 -38.16 0.18
C MET A 50 4.08 -38.04 0.57
N LYS A 51 4.56 -38.97 1.40
CA LYS A 51 5.99 -39.11 1.73
C LYS A 51 6.84 -39.27 0.46
N TRP A 52 6.27 -39.95 -0.54
CA TRP A 52 6.78 -40.03 -1.91
C TRP A 52 5.64 -39.64 -2.87
N THR A 53 5.51 -38.34 -3.12
CA THR A 53 4.48 -37.78 -4.00
C THR A 53 4.87 -38.00 -5.45
N MET A 54 4.02 -38.68 -6.22
CA MET A 54 4.25 -39.03 -7.63
C MET A 54 3.10 -38.51 -8.51
N THR A 55 3.35 -38.42 -9.81
CA THR A 55 2.31 -38.08 -10.81
C THR A 55 1.13 -39.07 -10.80
N THR A 56 1.39 -40.35 -10.49
CA THR A 56 0.32 -41.36 -10.36
C THR A 56 -0.60 -41.10 -9.17
N ASP A 57 -0.09 -40.52 -8.07
CA ASP A 57 -0.96 -40.16 -6.94
C ASP A 57 -1.94 -39.06 -7.32
N PHE A 58 -1.50 -38.08 -8.11
CA PHE A 58 -2.38 -37.06 -8.64
C PHE A 58 -3.50 -37.67 -9.50
N LEU A 59 -3.15 -38.60 -10.41
CA LEU A 59 -4.12 -39.25 -11.28
C LEU A 59 -5.10 -40.16 -10.51
N ASP A 60 -4.65 -40.79 -9.43
CA ASP A 60 -5.49 -41.63 -8.56
C ASP A 60 -6.49 -40.79 -7.75
N GLN A 61 -6.03 -39.68 -7.18
CA GLN A 61 -6.81 -38.84 -6.26
C GLN A 61 -7.69 -37.79 -6.96
N PHE A 62 -7.42 -37.49 -8.23
CA PHE A 62 -8.12 -36.46 -9.00
C PHE A 62 -8.60 -37.02 -10.34
N PRO A 63 -9.78 -37.67 -10.37
CA PRO A 63 -10.36 -38.14 -11.62
C PRO A 63 -10.79 -36.95 -12.50
N LYS A 64 -10.97 -37.21 -13.79
CA LYS A 64 -11.21 -36.18 -14.83
C LYS A 64 -12.39 -35.27 -14.51
N GLU A 65 -13.44 -35.81 -13.90
CA GLU A 65 -14.65 -35.08 -13.50
C GLU A 65 -14.38 -34.06 -12.39
N LYS A 66 -13.41 -34.34 -11.52
CA LYS A 66 -12.97 -33.43 -10.45
C LYS A 66 -12.07 -32.33 -11.02
N LEU A 67 -11.17 -32.68 -11.94
CA LEU A 67 -10.25 -31.72 -12.59
C LEU A 67 -10.98 -30.71 -13.47
N ALA A 68 -12.09 -31.12 -14.10
CA ALA A 68 -12.93 -30.24 -14.91
C ALA A 68 -13.62 -29.10 -14.14
N GLN A 69 -13.59 -29.14 -12.79
CA GLN A 69 -14.17 -28.10 -11.93
C GLN A 69 -13.23 -26.91 -11.71
N TYR A 70 -11.97 -27.04 -12.09
CA TYR A 70 -10.97 -25.98 -11.96
C TYR A 70 -10.85 -25.19 -13.26
N ASP A 71 -10.58 -23.91 -13.17
CA ASP A 71 -10.18 -23.10 -14.33
C ASP A 71 -8.76 -23.46 -14.78
N GLN A 72 -7.87 -23.81 -13.84
CA GLN A 72 -6.51 -24.26 -14.10
C GLN A 72 -6.04 -25.34 -13.13
N VAL A 73 -5.23 -26.28 -13.61
CA VAL A 73 -4.62 -27.37 -12.85
C VAL A 73 -3.10 -27.31 -13.00
N ILE A 74 -2.38 -27.03 -11.94
CA ILE A 74 -0.93 -26.89 -11.93
C ILE A 74 -0.31 -28.15 -11.34
N LEU A 75 0.51 -28.83 -12.14
CA LEU A 75 1.18 -30.06 -11.75
C LEU A 75 2.70 -29.87 -11.73
N TYR A 76 3.32 -30.05 -10.56
CA TYR A 76 4.76 -30.03 -10.37
C TYR A 76 5.26 -31.30 -9.67
N THR A 77 5.22 -32.39 -10.42
CA THR A 77 5.62 -33.75 -10.00
C THR A 77 6.65 -34.32 -10.98
N GLY A 78 7.14 -35.53 -10.76
CA GLY A 78 8.11 -36.18 -11.64
C GLY A 78 9.40 -36.54 -10.93
N ILE A 79 9.93 -35.68 -10.07
CA ILE A 79 11.31 -35.88 -9.58
C ILE A 79 11.44 -37.14 -8.72
N VAL A 80 10.41 -37.47 -7.94
CA VAL A 80 10.40 -38.60 -7.01
C VAL A 80 10.41 -39.92 -7.77
N GLU A 81 9.54 -40.05 -8.77
CA GLU A 81 9.37 -41.28 -9.56
C GLU A 81 10.43 -41.48 -10.65
N TRP A 82 11.05 -40.39 -11.12
CA TRP A 82 12.13 -40.46 -12.11
C TRP A 82 13.50 -40.67 -11.49
N SER A 83 13.70 -40.23 -10.25
CA SER A 83 14.99 -40.34 -9.57
C SER A 83 15.34 -41.79 -9.28
N PRO A 84 16.52 -42.27 -9.71
CA PRO A 84 17.03 -43.57 -9.32
C PRO A 84 17.22 -43.62 -7.80
N ARG A 85 16.89 -44.76 -7.21
CA ARG A 85 16.97 -45.03 -5.76
C ARG A 85 17.26 -46.50 -5.52
N PRO A 86 17.64 -46.94 -4.29
CA PRO A 86 17.87 -48.35 -4.01
C PRO A 86 16.68 -49.20 -4.44
N ALA A 87 16.92 -50.30 -5.17
CA ALA A 87 15.85 -51.13 -5.77
C ALA A 87 14.83 -51.62 -4.73
N LYS A 88 15.29 -51.95 -3.52
CA LYS A 88 14.43 -52.31 -2.40
C LYS A 88 13.48 -51.17 -2.01
N SER A 89 13.94 -49.92 -1.97
CA SER A 89 13.10 -48.76 -1.67
C SER A 89 12.06 -48.52 -2.78
N ALA A 90 12.44 -48.68 -4.06
CA ALA A 90 11.47 -48.57 -5.15
C ALA A 90 10.32 -49.60 -5.02
N LEU A 91 10.66 -50.83 -4.62
CA LEU A 91 9.69 -51.92 -4.45
C LEU A 91 8.86 -51.78 -3.16
N GLU A 92 9.51 -51.73 -2.00
CA GLU A 92 8.87 -51.87 -0.69
C GLU A 92 8.35 -50.54 -0.12
N ASP A 93 8.99 -49.41 -0.43
CA ASP A 93 8.58 -48.12 0.12
C ASP A 93 7.53 -47.42 -0.77
N LEU A 94 7.68 -47.52 -2.10
CA LEU A 94 6.89 -46.73 -3.07
C LEU A 94 5.82 -47.56 -3.79
N TYR A 95 6.18 -48.71 -4.35
CA TYR A 95 5.25 -49.50 -5.16
C TYR A 95 4.32 -50.34 -4.27
N ASP A 96 4.84 -51.30 -3.51
CA ASP A 96 4.05 -52.26 -2.72
C ASP A 96 4.32 -52.13 -1.22
N ASN A 97 3.98 -50.96 -0.68
CA ASN A 97 4.17 -50.67 0.74
C ASN A 97 3.01 -51.23 1.58
N PRO A 98 3.23 -52.20 2.49
CA PRO A 98 2.15 -52.77 3.30
C PRO A 98 1.70 -51.87 4.46
N ASN A 99 2.43 -50.80 4.77
CA ASN A 99 2.26 -49.99 5.98
C ASN A 99 1.64 -48.61 5.67
N SER A 100 0.43 -48.59 5.10
CA SER A 100 -0.23 -47.34 4.81
C SER A 100 -0.67 -46.61 6.08
N ILE A 101 -0.33 -45.33 6.19
CA ILE A 101 -0.62 -44.48 7.34
C ILE A 101 -0.99 -43.07 6.89
N ASN A 102 -1.73 -42.35 7.74
CA ASN A 102 -2.13 -40.96 7.51
C ASN A 102 -2.99 -40.71 6.26
N GLU A 103 -3.68 -41.72 5.71
CA GLU A 103 -4.41 -41.64 4.43
C GLU A 103 -5.42 -40.47 4.34
N ASN A 104 -5.97 -40.03 5.47
CA ASN A 104 -6.90 -38.90 5.54
C ASN A 104 -6.24 -37.52 5.57
N ASN A 105 -4.91 -37.41 5.52
CA ASN A 105 -4.17 -36.14 5.62
C ASN A 105 -4.00 -35.42 4.28
N LEU A 106 -4.77 -35.79 3.25
CA LEU A 106 -4.72 -35.14 1.95
C LEU A 106 -5.10 -33.65 2.12
N GLY A 107 -4.25 -32.75 1.62
CA GLY A 107 -4.46 -31.30 1.75
C GLY A 107 -3.96 -30.67 3.06
N LEU A 108 -3.35 -31.44 3.97
CA LEU A 108 -2.79 -30.91 5.23
C LEU A 108 -1.61 -29.92 4.99
N ASN A 109 -0.95 -30.01 3.82
CA ASN A 109 0.15 -29.14 3.39
C ASN A 109 1.29 -29.00 4.41
N THR A 110 1.44 -29.99 5.30
CA THR A 110 2.42 -30.00 6.40
C THR A 110 3.83 -30.33 5.91
N ARG A 111 4.85 -29.69 6.50
CA ARG A 111 6.27 -30.07 6.32
C ARG A 111 6.75 -31.14 7.29
N ASP A 112 5.93 -31.48 8.27
CA ASP A 112 6.20 -32.56 9.21
C ASP A 112 6.09 -33.91 8.49
N TYR A 113 7.24 -34.54 8.23
CA TYR A 113 7.31 -35.83 7.54
C TYR A 113 6.54 -36.94 8.25
N SER A 114 6.35 -36.86 9.57
CA SER A 114 5.58 -37.87 10.33
C SER A 114 4.08 -37.83 10.03
N LYS A 115 3.59 -36.72 9.45
CA LYS A 115 2.17 -36.50 9.11
C LYS A 115 1.87 -36.72 7.62
N LYS A 116 2.89 -37.01 6.81
CA LYS A 116 2.73 -37.29 5.37
C LYS A 116 2.02 -38.62 5.16
N ILE A 117 1.27 -38.72 4.06
CA ILE A 117 0.62 -39.96 3.65
C ILE A 117 1.70 -40.95 3.23
N VAL A 118 1.67 -42.14 3.81
CA VAL A 118 2.38 -43.31 3.29
C VAL A 118 1.28 -44.20 2.73
N ASN A 119 1.30 -44.46 1.43
CA ASN A 119 0.26 -45.22 0.73
C ASN A 119 0.88 -46.37 -0.06
N ASN A 120 0.10 -47.45 -0.23
CA ASN A 120 0.40 -48.50 -1.19
C ASN A 120 -0.04 -48.06 -2.59
N LYS A 121 0.89 -48.00 -3.56
CA LYS A 121 0.59 -47.53 -4.93
C LYS A 121 0.38 -48.68 -5.92
N LYS A 122 0.58 -49.93 -5.50
CA LYS A 122 0.61 -51.12 -6.37
C LYS A 122 -0.64 -51.25 -7.21
N ALA A 123 -1.81 -51.22 -6.59
CA ALA A 123 -3.07 -51.42 -7.27
C ALA A 123 -3.29 -50.41 -8.41
N PHE A 124 -3.05 -49.12 -8.14
CA PHE A 124 -3.21 -48.08 -9.14
C PHE A 124 -2.13 -48.15 -10.22
N MET A 125 -0.85 -48.35 -9.84
CA MET A 125 0.24 -48.47 -10.82
C MET A 125 0.06 -49.69 -11.74
N ASP A 126 -0.40 -50.83 -11.22
CA ASP A 126 -0.74 -52.01 -12.02
C ASP A 126 -1.88 -51.74 -13.00
N SER A 127 -2.86 -50.93 -12.60
CA SER A 127 -3.95 -50.51 -13.49
C SER A 127 -3.48 -49.56 -14.61
N VAL A 128 -2.44 -48.75 -14.35
CA VAL A 128 -1.91 -47.79 -15.32
C VAL A 128 -0.97 -48.45 -16.32
N PHE A 129 -0.04 -49.28 -15.82
CA PHE A 129 1.06 -49.82 -16.61
C PHE A 129 0.95 -51.32 -16.92
N GLY A 130 0.10 -52.04 -16.21
CA GLY A 130 0.01 -53.51 -16.24
C GLY A 130 0.93 -54.17 -15.21
N ALA A 131 0.39 -55.10 -14.43
CA ALA A 131 1.11 -55.81 -13.36
C ALA A 131 2.39 -56.50 -13.85
N ASP A 132 2.34 -57.18 -15.01
CA ASP A 132 3.50 -57.86 -15.60
C ASP A 132 4.58 -56.89 -16.08
N ALA A 133 4.20 -55.70 -16.52
CA ALA A 133 5.16 -54.68 -16.94
C ALA A 133 5.85 -54.05 -15.72
N MET A 134 5.09 -53.75 -14.67
CA MET A 134 5.63 -53.26 -13.39
C MET A 134 6.59 -54.28 -12.76
N ALA A 135 6.18 -55.54 -12.67
CA ALA A 135 7.02 -56.61 -12.13
C ALA A 135 8.34 -56.77 -12.91
N ARG A 136 8.28 -56.76 -14.25
CA ARG A 136 9.48 -56.85 -15.10
C ARG A 136 10.42 -55.65 -14.93
N HIS A 137 9.87 -54.43 -14.88
CA HIS A 137 10.66 -53.21 -14.69
C HIS A 137 11.35 -53.19 -13.32
N LEU A 138 10.60 -53.48 -12.25
CA LEU A 138 11.15 -53.48 -10.89
C LEU A 138 12.17 -54.61 -10.64
N ALA A 139 12.02 -55.74 -11.33
CA ALA A 139 12.98 -56.85 -11.30
C ALA A 139 14.28 -56.58 -12.10
N SER A 140 14.36 -55.47 -12.84
CA SER A 140 15.48 -55.14 -13.72
C SER A 140 16.17 -53.83 -13.31
N PRO A 141 16.83 -53.77 -12.13
CA PRO A 141 17.48 -52.54 -11.67
C PRO A 141 18.70 -52.17 -12.53
N TYR A 142 19.05 -50.89 -12.56
CA TYR A 142 20.24 -50.37 -13.22
C TYR A 142 21.52 -50.85 -12.53
N GLU A 143 22.62 -50.97 -13.30
CA GLU A 143 23.93 -51.39 -12.76
C GLU A 143 24.53 -50.39 -11.77
N THR A 144 24.10 -49.12 -11.79
CA THR A 144 24.56 -48.11 -10.83
C THR A 144 24.07 -48.42 -9.42
N GLU A 145 25.00 -48.47 -8.47
CA GLU A 145 24.70 -48.66 -7.05
C GLU A 145 24.59 -47.33 -6.28
N TYR A 146 23.70 -47.30 -5.28
CA TYR A 146 23.57 -46.21 -4.31
C TYR A 146 23.11 -46.80 -2.97
N GLU A 147 23.73 -46.36 -1.87
CA GLU A 147 23.51 -46.93 -0.53
C GLU A 147 23.65 -48.47 -0.49
N GLY A 148 24.61 -49.02 -1.25
CA GLY A 148 24.95 -50.45 -1.26
C GLY A 148 23.98 -51.35 -2.05
N GLN A 149 23.12 -50.78 -2.89
CA GLN A 149 22.18 -51.52 -3.71
C GLN A 149 22.11 -50.96 -5.13
N LYS A 150 21.85 -51.84 -6.11
CA LYS A 150 21.50 -51.42 -7.48
C LYS A 150 20.30 -50.47 -7.45
N THR A 151 20.31 -49.48 -8.33
CA THR A 151 19.27 -48.46 -8.37
C THR A 151 18.12 -48.83 -9.30
N ASN A 152 16.92 -48.39 -8.98
CA ASN A 152 15.76 -48.45 -9.87
C ASN A 152 14.96 -47.13 -9.78
N ASN A 153 14.11 -46.88 -10.78
CA ASN A 153 13.10 -45.83 -10.76
C ASN A 153 11.70 -46.47 -10.93
N MET A 154 10.62 -45.69 -10.97
CA MET A 154 9.28 -46.28 -10.84
C MET A 154 8.71 -46.88 -12.14
N TYR A 155 9.18 -46.45 -13.31
CA TYR A 155 8.75 -46.95 -14.61
C TYR A 155 9.74 -46.52 -15.70
N SER A 156 9.72 -47.16 -16.86
CA SER A 156 10.56 -46.80 -18.01
C SER A 156 9.99 -45.60 -18.82
N LEU A 157 10.83 -44.98 -19.66
CA LEU A 157 10.39 -43.93 -20.58
C LEU A 157 9.28 -44.40 -21.53
N ASP A 158 9.35 -45.64 -22.00
CA ASP A 158 8.33 -46.23 -22.88
C ASP A 158 7.01 -46.43 -22.14
N MET A 159 7.06 -46.89 -20.89
CA MET A 159 5.88 -47.00 -20.04
C MET A 159 5.25 -45.62 -19.79
N ALA A 160 6.06 -44.61 -19.50
CA ALA A 160 5.58 -43.23 -19.32
C ALA A 160 4.91 -42.69 -20.59
N LYS A 161 5.54 -42.90 -21.74
CA LYS A 161 5.03 -42.46 -23.05
C LYS A 161 3.74 -43.16 -23.45
N ALA A 162 3.66 -44.47 -23.23
CA ALA A 162 2.50 -45.27 -23.62
C ALA A 162 1.30 -45.08 -22.66
N HIS A 163 1.54 -44.83 -21.37
CA HIS A 163 0.48 -44.91 -20.36
C HIS A 163 0.24 -43.63 -19.55
N LEU A 164 1.25 -42.82 -19.22
CA LEU A 164 1.05 -41.61 -18.42
C LEU A 164 0.78 -40.37 -19.28
N LEU A 165 1.57 -40.17 -20.33
CA LEU A 165 1.43 -38.99 -21.19
C LEU A 165 0.05 -38.86 -21.83
N PRO A 166 -0.59 -39.93 -22.35
CA PRO A 166 -1.95 -39.83 -22.87
C PRO A 166 -2.95 -39.32 -21.82
N ARG A 167 -2.83 -39.78 -20.57
CA ARG A 167 -3.73 -39.37 -19.47
C ARG A 167 -3.55 -37.90 -19.10
N LEU A 168 -2.31 -37.40 -19.07
CA LEU A 168 -2.04 -35.98 -18.80
C LEU A 168 -2.51 -35.08 -19.96
N LYS A 169 -2.33 -35.52 -21.21
CA LYS A 169 -2.79 -34.79 -22.41
C LYS A 169 -4.31 -34.61 -22.45
N GLU A 170 -5.06 -35.47 -21.77
CA GLU A 170 -6.53 -35.40 -21.69
C GLU A 170 -7.06 -34.39 -20.64
N ILE A 171 -6.19 -33.76 -19.86
CA ILE A 171 -6.57 -32.75 -18.87
C ILE A 171 -6.60 -31.38 -19.56
N PRO A 172 -7.78 -30.79 -19.81
CA PRO A 172 -7.92 -29.65 -20.73
C PRO A 172 -7.34 -28.33 -20.21
N ASN A 173 -7.14 -28.22 -18.91
CA ASN A 173 -6.75 -27.04 -18.15
C ASN A 173 -5.41 -27.27 -17.40
N LEU A 174 -4.58 -28.20 -17.88
CA LEU A 174 -3.31 -28.54 -17.25
C LEU A 174 -2.22 -27.50 -17.58
N ILE A 175 -1.46 -27.10 -16.57
CA ILE A 175 -0.16 -26.45 -16.68
C ILE A 175 0.87 -27.37 -16.03
N PHE A 176 1.90 -27.76 -16.78
CA PHE A 176 2.94 -28.65 -16.31
C PHE A 176 4.24 -27.88 -16.01
N ILE A 177 4.87 -28.15 -14.88
CA ILE A 177 6.17 -27.57 -14.53
C ILE A 177 7.24 -28.65 -14.68
N SER A 178 8.20 -28.43 -15.58
CA SER A 178 9.26 -29.41 -15.86
C SER A 178 10.32 -29.44 -14.74
N ALA A 179 11.18 -30.46 -14.72
CA ALA A 179 12.34 -30.49 -13.82
C ALA A 179 13.54 -29.80 -14.49
N ASN A 180 14.32 -29.04 -13.70
CA ASN A 180 15.58 -28.44 -14.13
C ASN A 180 16.71 -29.48 -14.26
N ARG A 181 17.86 -29.04 -14.77
CA ARG A 181 19.08 -29.85 -14.86
C ARG A 181 19.83 -29.85 -13.53
N PHE A 182 20.63 -30.88 -13.31
CA PHE A 182 21.53 -30.99 -12.16
C PHE A 182 22.89 -30.43 -12.54
N VAL A 183 23.45 -29.57 -11.69
CA VAL A 183 24.75 -28.96 -11.89
C VAL A 183 25.84 -29.95 -11.47
N LYS A 184 26.74 -30.25 -12.38
CA LYS A 184 27.79 -31.26 -12.15
C LYS A 184 28.72 -30.81 -11.03
N GLY A 185 28.86 -31.64 -9.99
CA GLY A 185 29.78 -31.40 -8.88
C GLY A 185 29.26 -30.42 -7.81
N TRP A 186 27.99 -30.00 -7.89
CA TRP A 186 27.37 -29.15 -6.88
C TRP A 186 26.19 -29.87 -6.23
N GLU A 187 26.25 -30.10 -4.91
CA GLU A 187 25.19 -30.81 -4.16
C GLU A 187 24.30 -29.85 -3.35
N GLY A 188 24.70 -28.57 -3.26
CA GLY A 188 24.04 -27.54 -2.45
C GLY A 188 23.85 -27.97 -0.99
N ASP A 189 22.64 -27.80 -0.46
CA ASP A 189 22.26 -28.15 0.91
C ASP A 189 22.06 -29.66 1.13
N PHE A 190 22.01 -30.47 0.08
CA PHE A 190 21.77 -31.91 0.18
C PHE A 190 23.08 -32.69 0.36
N LYS A 191 23.48 -32.89 1.62
CA LYS A 191 24.79 -33.49 1.96
C LYS A 191 24.87 -35.02 1.87
N ARG A 192 23.75 -35.72 1.64
CA ARG A 192 23.70 -37.19 1.57
C ARG A 192 24.30 -37.76 0.26
N GLY A 193 24.55 -36.92 -0.74
CA GLY A 193 25.01 -37.33 -2.07
C GLY A 193 23.92 -38.03 -2.88
N ARG A 194 24.08 -38.08 -4.20
CA ARG A 194 23.08 -38.62 -5.14
C ARG A 194 23.66 -39.79 -5.94
N PRO A 195 22.81 -40.70 -6.48
CA PRO A 195 23.26 -41.74 -7.38
C PRO A 195 23.99 -41.16 -8.60
N ALA A 196 25.00 -41.86 -9.11
CA ALA A 196 25.78 -41.41 -10.26
C ALA A 196 24.96 -41.29 -11.55
N ASN A 197 23.80 -41.95 -11.62
CA ASN A 197 22.85 -41.93 -12.74
C ASN A 197 21.65 -40.97 -12.51
N ILE A 198 21.77 -39.98 -11.62
CA ILE A 198 20.68 -39.02 -11.32
C ILE A 198 20.24 -38.19 -12.55
N ASP A 199 21.13 -38.05 -13.55
CA ASP A 199 20.85 -37.44 -14.84
C ASP A 199 19.78 -38.20 -15.65
N LEU A 200 19.43 -39.44 -15.27
CA LEU A 200 18.27 -40.14 -15.82
C LEU A 200 16.98 -39.28 -15.75
N THR A 201 16.82 -38.48 -14.70
CA THR A 201 15.70 -37.55 -14.52
C THR A 201 15.57 -36.53 -15.66
N HIS A 202 16.69 -36.17 -16.29
CA HIS A 202 16.74 -35.22 -17.41
C HIS A 202 15.95 -35.76 -18.61
N ARG A 203 16.11 -37.06 -18.91
CA ARG A 203 15.43 -37.72 -20.03
C ARG A 203 13.92 -37.77 -19.84
N TYR A 204 13.46 -37.96 -18.60
CA TYR A 204 12.02 -37.91 -18.28
C TYR A 204 11.48 -36.49 -18.37
N SER A 205 12.19 -35.50 -17.82
CA SER A 205 11.81 -34.09 -17.95
C SER A 205 11.70 -33.69 -19.43
N ASP A 206 12.64 -34.13 -20.26
CA ASP A 206 12.62 -33.90 -21.70
C ASP A 206 11.43 -34.53 -22.40
N LEU A 207 11.15 -35.80 -22.10
CA LEU A 207 10.01 -36.51 -22.67
C LEU A 207 8.70 -35.80 -22.31
N PHE A 208 8.47 -35.50 -21.03
CA PHE A 208 7.22 -34.91 -20.57
C PHE A 208 7.02 -33.49 -21.11
N ALA A 209 8.01 -32.62 -20.95
CA ALA A 209 7.90 -31.24 -21.41
C ALA A 209 7.70 -31.16 -22.93
N THR A 210 8.39 -32.00 -23.71
CA THR A 210 8.27 -32.00 -25.18
C THR A 210 6.92 -32.52 -25.63
N GLU A 211 6.48 -33.67 -25.10
CA GLU A 211 5.23 -34.32 -25.53
C GLU A 211 3.98 -33.56 -25.08
N LEU A 212 4.00 -32.96 -23.87
CA LEU A 212 2.89 -32.15 -23.38
C LEU A 212 2.80 -30.82 -24.14
N LYS A 213 3.93 -30.14 -24.36
CA LYS A 213 3.96 -28.91 -25.18
C LYS A 213 3.49 -29.16 -26.61
N ALA A 214 3.89 -30.27 -27.23
CA ALA A 214 3.42 -30.67 -28.56
C ALA A 214 1.91 -30.95 -28.62
N ALA A 215 1.30 -31.34 -27.50
CA ALA A 215 -0.14 -31.52 -27.36
C ALA A 215 -0.90 -30.24 -27.00
N GLY A 216 -0.23 -29.08 -26.97
CA GLY A 216 -0.83 -27.79 -26.63
C GLY A 216 -1.00 -27.53 -25.13
N VAL A 217 -0.42 -28.37 -24.26
CA VAL A 217 -0.42 -28.15 -22.81
C VAL A 217 0.62 -27.07 -22.48
N PRO A 218 0.25 -25.99 -21.77
CA PRO A 218 1.20 -25.02 -21.22
C PRO A 218 2.30 -25.67 -20.36
N VAL A 219 3.56 -25.32 -20.61
CA VAL A 219 4.72 -25.84 -19.87
C VAL A 219 5.57 -24.70 -19.32
N VAL A 220 5.75 -24.67 -18.00
CA VAL A 220 6.79 -23.88 -17.34
C VAL A 220 8.10 -24.66 -17.43
N ASP A 221 8.96 -24.24 -18.36
CA ASP A 221 10.11 -25.04 -18.78
C ASP A 221 11.40 -24.72 -18.02
N LEU A 222 11.62 -25.42 -16.91
CA LEU A 222 12.82 -25.25 -16.07
C LEU A 222 14.08 -25.89 -16.67
N ARG A 223 13.95 -26.64 -17.77
CA ARG A 223 15.10 -27.20 -18.49
C ARG A 223 15.96 -26.13 -19.16
N ALA A 224 15.39 -24.94 -19.34
CA ALA A 224 16.05 -23.79 -19.94
C ALA A 224 17.03 -23.10 -18.99
N TRP A 225 16.97 -23.39 -17.69
CA TRP A 225 17.91 -22.83 -16.72
C TRP A 225 19.31 -23.35 -16.96
N ASP A 226 20.27 -22.43 -17.02
CA ASP A 226 21.69 -22.76 -17.04
C ASP A 226 22.22 -23.14 -15.63
N ASP A 227 23.48 -23.58 -15.54
CA ASP A 227 24.08 -24.02 -14.27
C ASP A 227 24.09 -22.91 -13.20
N THR A 228 24.25 -21.65 -13.62
CA THR A 228 24.26 -20.50 -12.70
C THR A 228 22.85 -20.24 -12.18
N GLU A 229 21.86 -20.24 -13.07
CA GLU A 229 20.46 -20.08 -12.73
C GLU A 229 19.98 -21.22 -11.83
N VAL A 230 20.39 -22.47 -12.07
CA VAL A 230 20.05 -23.59 -11.17
C VAL A 230 20.65 -23.37 -9.78
N GLN A 231 21.90 -22.93 -9.69
CA GLN A 231 22.55 -22.62 -8.40
C GLN A 231 21.89 -21.47 -7.65
N GLU A 232 21.30 -20.53 -8.38
CA GLU A 232 20.63 -19.36 -7.81
C GLU A 232 19.16 -19.66 -7.43
N TYR A 233 18.46 -20.38 -8.29
CA TYR A 233 17.04 -20.68 -8.18
C TYR A 233 16.73 -21.91 -7.33
N THR A 234 17.74 -22.72 -7.01
CA THR A 234 17.61 -23.87 -6.11
C THR A 234 18.66 -23.83 -5.00
N CYS A 235 18.38 -24.45 -3.84
CA CYS A 235 19.36 -24.57 -2.75
C CYS A 235 20.15 -25.89 -2.81
N ASP A 236 19.67 -26.88 -3.57
CA ASP A 236 20.27 -28.21 -3.65
C ASP A 236 20.08 -28.91 -5.00
N ASN A 237 19.99 -28.17 -6.12
CA ASN A 237 19.56 -28.61 -7.46
C ASN A 237 18.06 -28.87 -7.62
N ILE A 238 17.30 -29.09 -6.54
CA ILE A 238 15.92 -29.56 -6.64
C ILE A 238 14.97 -28.57 -5.98
N HIS A 239 15.27 -28.20 -4.74
CA HIS A 239 14.39 -27.38 -3.93
C HIS A 239 14.62 -25.90 -4.20
N LEU A 240 13.53 -25.17 -4.40
CA LEU A 240 13.55 -23.79 -4.85
C LEU A 240 14.08 -22.85 -3.76
N THR A 241 14.89 -21.87 -4.16
CA THR A 241 15.09 -20.63 -3.39
C THR A 241 13.91 -19.69 -3.63
N GLN A 242 13.92 -18.55 -2.95
CA GLN A 242 12.94 -17.49 -3.21
C GLN A 242 12.94 -17.09 -4.70
N LYS A 243 14.11 -16.91 -5.32
CA LYS A 243 14.20 -16.48 -6.72
C LYS A 243 13.63 -17.52 -7.69
N GLY A 244 13.91 -18.81 -7.48
CA GLY A 244 13.34 -19.87 -8.30
C GLY A 244 11.83 -20.01 -8.14
N SER A 245 11.35 -19.85 -6.91
CA SER A 245 9.92 -19.79 -6.60
C SER A 245 9.25 -18.58 -7.28
N ASP A 246 9.88 -17.41 -7.24
CA ASP A 246 9.38 -16.19 -7.86
C ASP A 246 9.33 -16.29 -9.39
N TYR A 247 10.33 -16.91 -10.00
CA TYR A 247 10.35 -17.23 -11.44
C TYR A 247 9.15 -18.11 -11.83
N ILE A 248 8.94 -19.20 -11.10
CA ILE A 248 7.83 -20.13 -11.37
C ILE A 248 6.49 -19.42 -11.19
N TYR A 249 6.32 -18.64 -10.13
CA TYR A 249 5.11 -17.82 -9.93
C TYR A 249 4.84 -16.93 -11.14
N GLY A 250 5.84 -16.17 -11.62
CA GLY A 250 5.68 -15.29 -12.78
C GLY A 250 5.27 -16.06 -14.04
N LYS A 251 5.91 -17.20 -14.32
CA LYS A 251 5.54 -18.04 -15.46
C LYS A 251 4.15 -18.66 -15.35
N LEU A 252 3.71 -19.02 -14.15
CA LEU A 252 2.34 -19.50 -13.95
C LEU A 252 1.32 -18.39 -14.20
N MET A 253 1.58 -17.16 -13.73
CA MET A 253 0.70 -16.01 -13.98
C MET A 253 0.61 -15.66 -15.47
N GLU A 254 1.73 -15.69 -16.20
CA GLU A 254 1.80 -15.51 -17.65
C GLU A 254 0.95 -16.56 -18.38
N ASN A 255 1.15 -17.85 -18.06
CA ASN A 255 0.41 -18.95 -18.68
C ASN A 255 -1.09 -18.93 -18.37
N MET A 256 -1.47 -18.38 -17.21
CA MET A 256 -2.87 -18.19 -16.86
C MET A 256 -3.44 -16.90 -17.47
N GLY A 257 -2.65 -16.03 -18.09
CA GLY A 257 -3.10 -14.69 -18.52
C GLY A 257 -3.59 -13.86 -17.33
N MET A 258 -2.87 -13.97 -16.21
CA MET A 258 -3.20 -13.41 -14.90
C MET A 258 -2.04 -12.64 -14.30
N ASP A 259 -1.05 -12.25 -15.10
CA ASP A 259 -0.02 -11.33 -14.64
C ASP A 259 -0.68 -10.24 -13.81
N ARG A 260 -0.08 -9.97 -12.64
CA ARG A 260 -0.43 -8.76 -11.93
C ARG A 260 -0.29 -7.67 -12.98
N ASP A 261 -1.26 -6.77 -13.06
CA ASP A 261 -0.89 -5.38 -13.26
C ASP A 261 -0.03 -5.01 -12.03
N GLU A 262 1.19 -5.55 -11.92
CA GLU A 262 2.31 -4.74 -11.53
C GLU A 262 2.27 -3.65 -12.58
N ALA A 263 1.63 -2.55 -12.17
CA ALA A 263 1.29 -1.41 -13.00
C ALA A 263 2.30 -1.32 -14.12
N GLN A 264 1.86 -1.52 -15.37
CA GLN A 264 2.64 -1.29 -16.58
C GLN A 264 3.66 -0.19 -16.26
N GLU A 265 4.94 -0.52 -15.95
CA GLU A 265 5.90 0.51 -15.48
C GLU A 265 5.92 1.66 -16.48
N THR A 266 5.64 1.27 -17.73
CA THR A 266 5.35 2.11 -18.85
C THR A 266 4.05 1.70 -19.56
N HIS A 267 3.33 2.66 -20.14
CA HIS A 267 2.19 2.46 -21.02
C HIS A 267 2.35 3.29 -22.30
N ARG A 268 1.61 2.92 -23.36
CA ARG A 268 1.57 3.73 -24.59
C ARG A 268 0.54 4.84 -24.46
N ILE A 269 0.82 5.98 -25.06
CA ILE A 269 -0.19 7.04 -25.24
C ILE A 269 -1.14 6.59 -26.34
N ASP A 270 -2.32 6.15 -25.94
CA ASP A 270 -3.43 5.87 -26.84
C ASP A 270 -4.18 7.18 -27.14
N PHE A 271 -3.63 7.99 -28.04
CA PHE A 271 -4.24 9.24 -28.52
C PHE A 271 -4.11 9.32 -30.03
N GLN A 272 -5.25 9.49 -30.71
CA GLN A 272 -5.28 9.63 -32.16
C GLN A 272 -5.16 11.11 -32.54
N ILE A 273 -4.15 11.42 -33.36
CA ILE A 273 -4.02 12.74 -33.98
C ILE A 273 -4.97 12.84 -35.19
N PRO A 274 -5.47 14.04 -35.53
CA PRO A 274 -6.33 14.20 -36.71
C PRO A 274 -5.60 13.89 -38.02
N ASP A 275 -6.32 13.33 -38.99
CA ASP A 275 -5.83 13.26 -40.38
C ASP A 275 -5.74 14.67 -40.97
N TYR A 276 -4.55 15.06 -41.43
CA TYR A 276 -4.33 16.37 -42.01
C TYR A 276 -3.23 16.36 -43.07
N LYS A 277 -3.45 17.15 -44.12
CA LYS A 277 -2.52 17.39 -45.21
C LYS A 277 -2.31 18.88 -45.37
N PHE A 278 -1.05 19.28 -45.52
CA PHE A 278 -0.72 20.68 -45.80
C PHE A 278 -1.05 21.02 -47.26
N GLU A 279 -1.92 22.02 -47.44
CA GLU A 279 -2.38 22.53 -48.75
C GLU A 279 -2.04 24.03 -48.95
N GLY A 280 -1.13 24.56 -48.13
CA GLY A 280 -0.83 25.99 -48.06
C GLY A 280 -1.64 26.72 -46.98
N PHE A 281 -1.29 27.99 -46.76
CA PHE A 281 -1.93 28.81 -45.74
C PHE A 281 -3.18 29.52 -46.27
N ARG A 282 -4.21 29.59 -45.42
CA ARG A 282 -5.43 30.37 -45.68
C ARG A 282 -5.30 31.78 -45.07
N PRO A 283 -6.02 32.78 -45.60
CA PRO A 283 -6.11 34.09 -44.98
C PRO A 283 -6.60 33.99 -43.52
N ILE A 284 -6.01 34.80 -42.64
CA ILE A 284 -6.42 34.89 -41.24
C ILE A 284 -7.43 36.02 -41.11
N GLU A 285 -8.51 35.77 -40.39
CA GLU A 285 -9.53 36.77 -40.13
C GLU A 285 -8.97 37.85 -39.19
N ARG A 286 -9.12 39.12 -39.58
CA ARG A 286 -8.82 40.25 -38.72
C ARG A 286 -10.02 40.54 -37.79
N ILE A 287 -9.79 40.43 -36.49
CA ILE A 287 -10.77 40.79 -35.46
C ILE A 287 -10.77 42.30 -35.29
N THR A 288 -11.94 42.89 -35.50
CA THR A 288 -12.18 44.34 -35.38
C THR A 288 -12.76 44.66 -34.00
N PRO A 289 -12.54 45.87 -33.44
CA PRO A 289 -12.99 46.20 -32.08
C PRO A 289 -14.48 45.97 -31.81
N ASN A 290 -15.34 46.14 -32.83
CA ASN A 290 -16.77 45.88 -32.75
C ASN A 290 -17.15 44.39 -32.58
N LYS A 291 -16.26 43.44 -32.90
CA LYS A 291 -16.45 42.00 -32.67
C LYS A 291 -16.10 41.58 -31.24
N ARG A 292 -15.33 42.39 -30.49
CA ARG A 292 -14.90 42.05 -29.13
C ARG A 292 -16.07 41.67 -28.22
N PRO A 293 -17.16 42.44 -28.09
CA PRO A 293 -18.22 42.11 -27.14
C PRO A 293 -18.91 40.77 -27.42
N SER A 294 -19.10 40.42 -28.70
CA SER A 294 -19.72 39.14 -29.08
C SER A 294 -18.79 37.95 -28.82
N ILE A 295 -17.48 38.12 -29.04
CA ILE A 295 -16.45 37.11 -28.73
C ILE A 295 -16.38 36.86 -27.22
N MET A 296 -16.29 37.92 -26.42
CA MET A 296 -16.24 37.81 -24.95
C MET A 296 -17.49 37.11 -24.41
N LYS A 297 -18.68 37.47 -24.93
CA LYS A 297 -19.95 36.82 -24.60
C LYS A 297 -19.97 35.33 -24.97
N LEU A 298 -19.40 34.95 -26.12
CA LEU A 298 -19.37 33.56 -26.58
C LEU A 298 -18.53 32.66 -25.65
N ALA A 299 -17.48 33.20 -25.03
CA ALA A 299 -16.68 32.52 -24.02
C ALA A 299 -17.25 32.59 -22.60
N ASN A 300 -18.36 33.32 -22.40
CA ASN A 300 -18.84 33.71 -21.08
C ASN A 300 -17.71 34.36 -20.23
N CYS A 301 -16.85 35.14 -20.87
CA CYS A 301 -15.68 35.75 -20.24
C CYS A 301 -16.07 37.10 -19.63
N THR A 302 -15.89 37.22 -18.31
CA THR A 302 -16.10 38.45 -17.54
C THR A 302 -14.82 39.25 -17.32
N ASP A 303 -13.67 38.67 -17.63
CA ASP A 303 -12.37 39.31 -17.46
C ASP A 303 -12.17 40.41 -18.51
N PRO A 304 -11.29 41.40 -18.25
CA PRO A 304 -11.01 42.44 -19.22
C PRO A 304 -10.49 41.89 -20.55
N TYR A 305 -9.78 40.77 -20.53
CA TYR A 305 -9.16 40.11 -21.69
C TYR A 305 -9.65 38.67 -21.83
N LEU A 306 -9.70 38.16 -23.07
CA LEU A 306 -10.17 36.79 -23.31
C LEU A 306 -9.20 35.72 -22.78
N ALA A 307 -7.91 36.01 -22.82
CA ALA A 307 -6.81 35.19 -22.33
C ALA A 307 -5.56 36.05 -22.14
N THR A 308 -4.58 35.55 -21.38
CA THR A 308 -3.23 36.12 -21.35
C THR A 308 -2.30 35.33 -22.27
N LEU A 309 -1.68 36.01 -23.24
CA LEU A 309 -0.63 35.47 -24.11
C LEU A 309 0.72 35.70 -23.43
N ILE A 310 1.39 34.63 -23.03
CA ILE A 310 2.66 34.65 -22.31
C ILE A 310 3.78 34.33 -23.30
N ILE A 311 4.67 35.29 -23.52
CA ILE A 311 5.80 35.16 -24.43
C ILE A 311 7.09 35.13 -23.62
N GLY A 312 7.78 33.99 -23.64
CA GLY A 312 9.05 33.80 -22.95
C GLY A 312 10.22 34.40 -23.75
N VAL A 313 10.97 35.31 -23.14
CA VAL A 313 12.04 36.05 -23.83
C VAL A 313 13.35 36.01 -23.04
N ARG A 314 14.46 35.90 -23.77
CA ARG A 314 15.80 36.29 -23.30
C ARG A 314 16.43 37.14 -24.39
N HIS A 315 16.75 38.39 -24.07
CA HIS A 315 17.36 39.30 -25.04
C HIS A 315 18.87 39.05 -25.11
N ASN A 316 19.34 38.43 -26.19
CA ASN A 316 20.75 38.28 -26.51
C ASN A 316 21.19 39.38 -27.50
N PRO A 317 21.99 40.39 -27.07
CA PRO A 317 22.45 41.46 -27.96
C PRO A 317 23.25 40.96 -29.17
N SER A 318 23.87 39.78 -29.07
CA SER A 318 24.63 39.16 -30.17
C SER A 318 23.77 38.44 -31.20
N SER A 319 22.46 38.30 -30.96
CA SER A 319 21.49 37.70 -31.90
C SER A 319 20.23 38.56 -31.97
N PRO A 320 20.29 39.70 -32.71
CA PRO A 320 19.20 40.67 -32.76
C PRO A 320 17.92 40.12 -33.42
N GLU A 321 18.02 39.06 -34.23
CA GLU A 321 16.92 38.52 -35.03
C GLU A 321 15.72 38.10 -34.17
N ARG A 322 15.97 37.54 -32.97
CA ARG A 322 14.88 37.16 -32.06
C ARG A 322 14.13 38.36 -31.49
N LEU A 323 14.83 39.48 -31.27
CA LEU A 323 14.17 40.73 -30.83
C LEU A 323 13.34 41.34 -31.97
N GLU A 324 13.81 41.23 -33.21
CA GLU A 324 13.05 41.65 -34.39
C GLU A 324 11.80 40.78 -34.59
N ASN A 325 11.93 39.46 -34.42
CA ASN A 325 10.81 38.55 -34.47
C ASN A 325 9.81 38.82 -33.35
N LEU A 326 10.26 39.17 -32.13
CA LEU A 326 9.39 39.63 -31.05
C LEU A 326 8.59 40.88 -31.46
N ARG A 327 9.25 41.91 -31.99
CA ARG A 327 8.57 43.12 -32.48
C ARG A 327 7.54 42.79 -33.53
N PHE A 328 7.88 41.89 -34.45
CA PHE A 328 6.96 41.47 -35.49
C PHE A 328 5.79 40.65 -34.93
N LEU A 329 6.00 39.75 -33.97
CA LEU A 329 4.94 39.00 -33.31
C LEU A 329 3.96 39.92 -32.58
N LEU A 330 4.45 40.97 -31.90
CA LEU A 330 3.58 41.98 -31.28
C LEU A 330 2.76 42.73 -32.33
N LYS A 331 3.38 43.12 -33.45
CA LYS A 331 2.67 43.73 -34.60
C LYS A 331 1.65 42.77 -35.20
N TRP A 332 1.95 41.48 -35.26
CA TRP A 332 1.07 40.43 -35.74
C TRP A 332 -0.17 40.30 -34.85
N ILE A 333 0.03 40.24 -33.53
CA ILE A 333 -1.06 40.18 -32.55
C ILE A 333 -1.94 41.44 -32.64
N ASP A 334 -1.34 42.64 -32.68
CA ASP A 334 -2.06 43.91 -32.86
C ASP A 334 -2.87 43.93 -34.15
N HIS A 335 -2.28 43.45 -35.26
CA HIS A 335 -2.96 43.44 -36.55
C HIS A 335 -4.20 42.54 -36.54
N TYR A 336 -4.09 41.32 -36.03
CA TYR A 336 -5.15 40.30 -36.14
C TYR A 336 -6.14 40.29 -34.98
N TYR A 337 -5.73 40.65 -33.77
CA TYR A 337 -6.56 40.54 -32.56
C TYR A 337 -6.71 41.85 -31.80
N GLY A 338 -5.83 42.83 -32.03
CA GLY A 338 -5.83 44.08 -31.28
C GLY A 338 -5.70 43.84 -29.77
N ASP A 339 -6.57 44.48 -29.00
CA ASP A 339 -6.57 44.44 -27.54
C ASP A 339 -7.33 43.23 -26.94
N LEU A 340 -7.73 42.24 -27.75
CA LEU A 340 -8.52 41.07 -27.30
C LEU A 340 -7.86 40.29 -26.16
N PHE A 341 -6.53 40.30 -26.14
CA PHE A 341 -5.71 39.57 -25.18
C PHE A 341 -4.82 40.50 -24.36
N ASP A 342 -4.55 40.08 -23.12
CA ASP A 342 -3.43 40.57 -22.33
C ASP A 342 -2.16 39.91 -22.89
N VAL A 343 -1.09 40.66 -23.14
CA VAL A 343 0.18 40.10 -23.63
C VAL A 343 1.25 40.32 -22.59
N LEU A 344 1.72 39.24 -21.98
CA LEU A 344 2.78 39.24 -20.98
C LEU A 344 4.10 38.79 -21.60
N LEU A 345 5.06 39.70 -21.67
CA LEU A 345 6.46 39.38 -21.95
C LEU A 345 7.14 38.98 -20.65
N ILE A 346 7.61 37.74 -20.55
CA ILE A 346 8.38 37.26 -19.39
C ILE A 346 9.86 37.17 -19.76
N GLU A 347 10.64 38.15 -19.33
CA GLU A 347 12.08 38.21 -19.57
C GLU A 347 12.84 37.47 -18.49
N GLN A 348 13.76 36.59 -18.88
CA GLN A 348 14.67 35.92 -17.94
C GLN A 348 16.14 36.11 -18.30
N ASP A 349 16.89 36.70 -17.39
CA ASP A 349 18.33 36.95 -17.55
C ASP A 349 18.98 37.34 -16.21
N SER A 350 20.28 37.61 -16.19
CA SER A 350 20.97 38.23 -15.06
C SER A 350 20.63 39.71 -14.92
N GLU A 351 20.22 40.38 -16.00
CA GLU A 351 19.88 41.80 -16.05
C GLU A 351 18.69 42.04 -16.99
N GLN A 352 17.82 42.98 -16.62
CA GLN A 352 16.71 43.40 -17.46
C GLN A 352 17.23 44.22 -18.65
N ARG A 353 16.87 43.85 -19.87
CA ARG A 353 17.27 44.55 -21.09
C ARG A 353 16.10 44.97 -21.97
N LEU A 354 14.94 44.33 -21.86
CA LEU A 354 13.78 44.71 -22.65
C LEU A 354 13.22 46.07 -22.21
N ASN A 355 12.83 46.85 -23.21
CA ASN A 355 12.12 48.11 -23.05
C ASN A 355 10.90 48.12 -23.98
N LEU A 356 9.70 48.24 -23.40
CA LEU A 356 8.44 48.23 -24.13
C LEU A 356 8.32 49.37 -25.16
N LYS A 357 8.93 50.53 -24.88
CA LYS A 357 8.93 51.68 -25.81
C LYS A 357 9.69 51.34 -27.08
N ASP A 358 10.85 50.70 -26.95
CA ASP A 358 11.65 50.30 -28.10
C ASP A 358 10.87 49.30 -28.95
N LEU A 359 10.15 48.37 -28.32
CA LEU A 359 9.32 47.39 -29.02
C LEU A 359 8.09 47.97 -29.73
N ASN A 360 7.78 49.28 -29.56
CA ASN A 360 6.51 49.88 -29.96
C ASN A 360 5.30 49.11 -29.41
N ALA A 361 5.43 48.62 -28.17
CA ALA A 361 4.41 47.81 -27.53
C ALA A 361 3.14 48.65 -27.25
N LYS A 362 1.98 48.00 -27.37
CA LYS A 362 0.66 48.60 -27.07
C LYS A 362 0.36 48.55 -25.58
N ASP A 363 -0.66 49.29 -25.14
CA ASP A 363 -1.03 49.39 -23.71
C ASP A 363 -1.48 48.06 -23.08
N TYR A 364 -1.95 47.10 -23.88
CA TYR A 364 -2.30 45.75 -23.43
C TYR A 364 -1.09 44.79 -23.38
N VAL A 365 0.11 45.28 -23.71
CA VAL A 365 1.38 44.54 -23.60
C VAL A 365 2.11 44.98 -22.35
N ARG A 366 2.41 44.03 -21.48
CA ARG A 366 3.14 44.24 -20.24
C ARG A 366 4.37 43.35 -20.17
N HIS A 367 5.32 43.73 -19.33
CA HIS A 367 6.63 43.09 -19.23
C HIS A 367 6.96 42.85 -17.77
N GLU A 368 7.43 41.64 -17.49
CA GLU A 368 7.93 41.23 -16.19
C GLU A 368 9.32 40.64 -16.35
N PHE A 369 10.23 40.99 -15.44
CA PHE A 369 11.58 40.47 -15.40
C PHE A 369 11.75 39.47 -14.24
N ILE A 370 12.27 38.29 -14.55
CA ILE A 370 12.62 37.26 -13.56
C ILE A 370 14.11 36.94 -13.64
N TYR A 371 14.77 36.92 -12.48
CA TYR A 371 16.22 36.75 -12.41
C TYR A 371 16.64 35.30 -12.69
N ASN A 372 17.39 35.08 -13.76
CA ASN A 372 18.02 33.81 -14.10
C ASN A 372 19.43 34.04 -14.68
N PRO A 373 20.50 33.83 -13.89
CA PRO A 373 21.88 33.96 -14.34
C PRO A 373 22.41 32.72 -15.07
N ALA A 374 21.63 31.63 -15.14
CA ALA A 374 22.01 30.37 -15.79
C ALA A 374 21.49 30.30 -17.24
N GLU A 375 21.46 29.12 -17.85
CA GLU A 375 20.87 28.89 -19.17
C GLU A 375 19.37 29.20 -19.20
N TYR A 376 18.85 29.53 -20.38
CA TYR A 376 17.44 29.88 -20.58
C TYR A 376 16.55 28.70 -20.18
N ASN A 377 15.64 28.92 -19.24
CA ASN A 377 14.75 27.90 -18.68
C ASN A 377 13.31 28.18 -19.11
N ARG A 378 12.91 27.66 -20.27
CA ARG A 378 11.59 27.90 -20.86
C ARG A 378 10.45 27.47 -19.93
N GLY A 379 10.56 26.28 -19.36
CA GLY A 379 9.54 25.72 -18.47
C GLY A 379 9.34 26.51 -17.18
N TRP A 380 10.42 26.90 -16.50
CA TRP A 380 10.35 27.76 -15.31
C TRP A 380 9.76 29.13 -15.62
N GLY A 381 10.16 29.76 -16.74
CA GLY A 381 9.64 31.06 -17.14
C GLY A 381 8.12 31.06 -17.30
N TYR A 382 7.57 30.04 -17.98
CA TYR A 382 6.12 29.87 -18.09
C TYR A 382 5.46 29.50 -16.76
N ASN A 383 6.06 28.62 -15.97
CA ASN A 383 5.53 28.25 -14.66
C ASN A 383 5.40 29.50 -13.76
N ALA A 384 6.45 30.32 -13.70
CA ALA A 384 6.48 31.56 -12.94
C ALA A 384 5.42 32.56 -13.47
N ALA A 385 5.33 32.73 -14.78
CA ALA A 385 4.33 33.59 -15.42
C ALA A 385 2.90 33.20 -15.05
N VAL A 386 2.52 31.93 -15.29
CA VAL A 386 1.16 31.45 -15.02
C VAL A 386 0.83 31.51 -13.52
N LYS A 387 1.79 31.18 -12.65
CA LYS A 387 1.60 31.15 -11.21
C LYS A 387 1.47 32.54 -10.60
N HIS A 388 2.37 33.46 -10.96
CA HIS A 388 2.54 34.74 -10.25
C HIS A 388 1.96 35.95 -11.00
N TYR A 389 1.98 35.93 -12.32
CA TYR A 389 1.64 37.11 -13.13
C TYR A 389 0.33 36.97 -13.90
N CYS A 390 -0.34 35.82 -13.82
CA CYS A 390 -1.66 35.60 -14.42
C CYS A 390 -2.71 35.12 -13.40
N PRO A 391 -2.80 35.67 -12.17
CA PRO A 391 -3.67 35.13 -11.12
C PRO A 391 -5.14 35.07 -11.52
N ASP A 392 -5.60 36.04 -12.32
CA ASP A 392 -7.00 36.24 -12.68
C ASP A 392 -7.36 35.62 -14.04
N ALA A 393 -6.36 35.22 -14.85
CA ALA A 393 -6.63 34.72 -16.19
C ALA A 393 -7.25 33.32 -16.15
N LYS A 394 -8.45 33.14 -16.71
CA LYS A 394 -9.05 31.80 -16.88
C LYS A 394 -8.30 30.96 -17.92
N VAL A 395 -7.84 31.58 -19.00
CA VAL A 395 -7.11 30.94 -20.11
C VAL A 395 -5.78 31.65 -20.31
N VAL A 396 -4.73 30.86 -20.52
CA VAL A 396 -3.38 31.35 -20.87
C VAL A 396 -2.90 30.66 -22.14
N ALA A 397 -2.15 31.37 -22.98
CA ALA A 397 -1.45 30.78 -24.11
C ALA A 397 0.05 31.01 -23.96
N LEU A 398 0.83 29.93 -23.96
CA LEU A 398 2.28 29.96 -23.81
C LEU A 398 2.88 29.96 -25.19
N MET A 399 3.71 30.95 -25.52
CA MET A 399 4.09 31.26 -26.89
C MET A 399 5.59 31.52 -27.03
N ASP A 400 6.20 30.88 -28.01
CA ASP A 400 7.54 31.22 -28.47
C ASP A 400 7.52 32.56 -29.22
N THR A 401 8.60 33.31 -29.08
CA THR A 401 8.82 34.63 -29.72
C THR A 401 8.73 34.61 -31.24
N ASP A 402 8.97 33.45 -31.84
CA ASP A 402 9.21 33.29 -33.28
C ASP A 402 8.07 32.53 -33.99
N VAL A 403 6.98 32.19 -33.28
CA VAL A 403 5.85 31.41 -33.85
C VAL A 403 4.61 32.29 -34.00
N LEU A 404 4.07 32.35 -35.22
CA LEU A 404 2.89 33.15 -35.55
C LEU A 404 1.59 32.35 -35.35
N THR A 405 0.56 32.98 -34.79
CA THR A 405 -0.77 32.38 -34.65
C THR A 405 -1.46 32.19 -36.00
N GLY A 406 -2.24 31.12 -36.15
CA GLY A 406 -3.02 30.80 -37.34
C GLY A 406 -4.52 31.09 -37.21
N PRO A 407 -5.32 30.73 -38.23
CA PRO A 407 -6.74 31.12 -38.34
C PRO A 407 -7.67 30.49 -37.27
N ASN A 408 -7.25 29.40 -36.64
CA ASN A 408 -8.02 28.70 -35.59
C ASN A 408 -7.67 29.15 -34.16
N PHE A 409 -6.67 30.00 -33.97
CA PHE A 409 -6.15 30.33 -32.63
C PHE A 409 -7.25 30.84 -31.69
N LEU A 410 -8.08 31.77 -32.16
CA LEU A 410 -9.21 32.29 -31.38
C LEU A 410 -10.18 31.18 -30.98
N ARG A 411 -10.43 30.20 -31.85
CA ARG A 411 -11.36 29.11 -31.55
C ARG A 411 -10.83 28.22 -30.42
N ASP A 412 -9.54 27.92 -30.42
CA ASP A 412 -8.94 27.09 -29.38
C ASP A 412 -8.86 27.81 -28.03
N VAL A 413 -8.62 29.13 -28.04
CA VAL A 413 -8.76 29.97 -26.83
C VAL A 413 -10.19 29.96 -26.29
N LEU A 414 -11.19 30.16 -27.16
CA LEU A 414 -12.61 30.10 -26.76
C LEU A 414 -12.97 28.74 -26.16
N ASP A 415 -12.54 27.65 -26.78
CA ASP A 415 -12.87 26.31 -26.30
C ASP A 415 -12.13 25.95 -25.00
N CYS A 416 -10.94 26.52 -24.71
CA CYS A 416 -10.22 26.33 -23.44
C CYS A 416 -10.91 26.98 -22.23
N HIS A 417 -11.91 27.84 -22.44
CA HIS A 417 -12.70 28.36 -21.32
C HIS A 417 -13.49 27.24 -20.64
N ASP A 418 -14.17 26.37 -21.41
CA ASP A 418 -15.10 25.39 -20.82
C ASP A 418 -15.02 23.96 -21.42
N LYS A 419 -14.65 23.83 -22.71
CA LYS A 419 -14.78 22.55 -23.44
C LYS A 419 -13.54 21.67 -23.36
N ILE A 420 -12.37 22.28 -23.46
CA ILE A 420 -11.07 21.60 -23.43
C ILE A 420 -10.20 22.23 -22.36
N ASP A 421 -9.19 21.51 -21.90
CA ASP A 421 -8.24 21.97 -20.88
C ASP A 421 -6.91 22.39 -21.49
N VAL A 422 -6.53 21.78 -22.62
CA VAL A 422 -5.29 22.08 -23.34
C VAL A 422 -5.48 21.91 -24.84
N ALA A 423 -4.91 22.83 -25.61
CA ALA A 423 -4.86 22.75 -27.06
C ALA A 423 -3.45 23.05 -27.58
N SER A 424 -2.94 22.17 -28.43
CA SER A 424 -2.00 22.61 -29.46
C SER A 424 -2.81 23.22 -30.59
N PRO A 425 -2.67 24.53 -30.87
CA PRO A 425 -3.45 25.17 -31.92
C PRO A 425 -2.92 24.84 -33.32
N TYR A 426 -1.93 23.94 -33.43
CA TYR A 426 -1.42 23.44 -34.69
C TYR A 426 -1.04 21.97 -34.58
N MET A 427 -0.94 21.31 -35.73
CA MET A 427 -0.42 19.96 -35.87
C MET A 427 1.07 19.99 -36.20
N ASN A 428 1.51 20.91 -37.06
CA ASN A 428 2.90 21.02 -37.50
C ASN A 428 3.33 22.47 -37.68
N ILE A 429 4.64 22.70 -37.77
CA ILE A 429 5.25 24.02 -37.98
C ILE A 429 5.95 24.07 -39.33
N TYR A 430 5.69 25.13 -40.10
CA TYR A 430 6.42 25.54 -41.29
C TYR A 430 7.56 26.49 -40.91
N TYR A 431 8.80 26.10 -41.17
CA TYR A 431 10.00 26.91 -40.85
C TYR A 431 10.44 27.73 -42.07
N THR A 432 10.21 29.05 -42.02
CA THR A 432 10.62 29.95 -43.11
C THR A 432 12.14 30.07 -43.22
N ASP A 433 12.68 30.32 -44.40
CA ASP A 433 14.01 30.95 -44.51
C ASP A 433 13.97 32.48 -44.34
N ALA A 434 15.15 33.10 -44.45
CA ALA A 434 15.29 34.55 -44.29
C ALA A 434 14.46 35.36 -45.31
N ALA A 435 14.35 34.90 -46.56
CA ALA A 435 13.63 35.61 -47.61
C ALA A 435 12.11 35.48 -47.41
N GLU A 436 11.64 34.27 -47.10
CA GLU A 436 10.25 34.00 -46.74
C GLU A 436 9.84 34.79 -45.48
N ALA A 437 10.67 34.80 -44.44
CA ALA A 437 10.41 35.56 -43.22
C ALA A 437 10.29 37.07 -43.49
N GLU A 438 11.17 37.62 -44.32
CA GLU A 438 11.12 39.03 -44.71
C GLU A 438 9.88 39.35 -45.55
N GLN A 439 9.49 38.46 -46.47
CA GLN A 439 8.26 38.60 -47.24
C GLN A 439 7.01 38.56 -46.34
N VAL A 440 6.98 37.69 -45.34
CA VAL A 440 5.92 37.67 -44.32
C VAL A 440 5.91 38.99 -43.54
N LYS A 441 7.07 39.51 -43.13
CA LYS A 441 7.21 40.77 -42.40
C LYS A 441 6.65 41.97 -43.17
N GLN A 442 6.88 41.99 -44.48
CA GLN A 442 6.43 43.06 -45.38
C GLN A 442 4.94 42.97 -45.71
N THR A 443 4.43 41.76 -45.97
CA THR A 443 3.07 41.55 -46.49
C THR A 443 2.01 41.29 -45.42
N MET A 444 2.41 40.93 -44.19
CA MET A 444 1.51 40.44 -43.13
C MET A 444 0.66 39.23 -43.57
N ASN A 445 1.11 38.47 -44.57
CA ASN A 445 0.34 37.42 -45.22
C ASN A 445 1.18 36.13 -45.32
N LEU A 446 0.55 34.96 -45.15
CA LEU A 446 1.19 33.64 -45.22
C LEU A 446 0.87 32.85 -46.50
N THR A 447 -0.08 33.29 -47.34
CA THR A 447 -0.61 32.51 -48.49
C THR A 447 0.41 32.23 -49.58
N HIS A 448 1.55 32.93 -49.56
CA HIS A 448 2.67 32.69 -50.49
C HIS A 448 3.55 31.51 -50.06
N LEU A 449 3.42 31.02 -48.83
CA LEU A 449 4.17 29.89 -48.30
C LEU A 449 3.47 28.58 -48.67
N SER A 450 4.14 27.70 -49.40
CA SER A 450 3.56 26.42 -49.85
C SER A 450 4.54 25.24 -49.91
N ASP A 451 5.83 25.45 -49.65
CA ASP A 451 6.83 24.36 -49.72
C ASP A 451 6.72 23.42 -48.51
N ILE A 452 6.09 22.26 -48.72
CA ILE A 452 5.91 21.22 -47.70
C ILE A 452 7.23 20.74 -47.06
N LYS A 453 8.37 20.86 -47.73
CA LYS A 453 9.68 20.46 -47.20
C LYS A 453 10.14 21.33 -46.02
N ARG A 454 9.48 22.47 -45.80
CA ARG A 454 9.70 23.35 -44.64
C ARG A 454 9.04 22.85 -43.36
N ILE A 455 8.19 21.84 -43.43
CA ILE A 455 7.58 21.18 -42.28
C ILE A 455 8.49 20.02 -41.88
N LYS A 456 9.10 20.09 -40.68
CA LYS A 456 10.22 19.20 -40.31
C LYS A 456 10.01 18.41 -39.01
N ASN A 457 9.33 18.99 -38.02
CA ASN A 457 9.22 18.40 -36.70
C ASN A 457 7.92 17.60 -36.53
N PRO A 458 7.95 16.48 -35.78
CA PRO A 458 6.75 15.69 -35.48
C PRO A 458 5.75 16.44 -34.61
N VAL A 459 4.54 15.90 -34.53
CA VAL A 459 3.38 16.50 -33.84
C VAL A 459 3.51 16.36 -32.32
N THR A 460 3.37 17.44 -31.58
CA THR A 460 3.38 17.50 -30.09
C THR A 460 2.22 18.37 -29.58
N VAL A 461 1.79 18.19 -28.33
CA VAL A 461 0.77 19.06 -27.72
C VAL A 461 1.41 20.34 -27.16
N ALA A 462 2.53 20.21 -26.46
CA ALA A 462 3.12 21.28 -25.66
C ALA A 462 4.30 22.02 -26.35
N GLY A 463 4.22 22.19 -27.67
CA GLY A 463 5.27 22.78 -28.49
C GLY A 463 5.39 24.31 -28.37
N GLY A 464 5.74 24.99 -29.47
CA GLY A 464 6.01 26.43 -29.51
C GLY A 464 4.81 27.33 -29.21
N ILE A 465 3.58 26.86 -29.40
CA ILE A 465 2.38 27.49 -28.82
C ILE A 465 1.51 26.42 -28.19
N VAL A 466 1.06 26.65 -26.96
CA VAL A 466 0.05 25.80 -26.30
C VAL A 466 -0.93 26.67 -25.51
N VAL A 467 -2.23 26.41 -25.71
CA VAL A 467 -3.32 27.12 -25.02
C VAL A 467 -3.82 26.25 -23.88
N TRP A 468 -4.04 26.86 -22.71
CA TRP A 468 -4.40 26.17 -21.48
C TRP A 468 -5.56 26.83 -20.77
N ASN A 469 -6.47 26.02 -20.25
CA ASN A 469 -7.19 26.38 -19.05
C ASN A 469 -6.18 26.52 -17.90
N ARG A 470 -6.09 27.71 -17.30
CA ARG A 470 -5.05 28.01 -16.31
C ARG A 470 -5.12 27.08 -15.10
N SER A 471 -6.32 26.80 -14.59
CA SER A 471 -6.49 25.95 -13.40
C SER A 471 -5.93 24.53 -13.61
N ARG A 472 -6.02 24.03 -14.84
CA ARG A 472 -5.54 22.69 -15.24
C ARG A 472 -4.04 22.65 -15.40
N TYR A 473 -3.45 23.70 -15.95
CA TYR A 473 -1.99 23.88 -15.96
C TYR A 473 -1.42 23.87 -14.53
N MET A 474 -2.08 24.59 -13.60
CA MET A 474 -1.68 24.67 -12.20
C MET A 474 -1.84 23.33 -11.46
N SER A 475 -2.89 22.56 -11.75
CA SER A 475 -3.14 21.26 -11.10
C SER A 475 -2.07 20.23 -11.44
N ILE A 476 -1.56 20.25 -12.68
CA ILE A 476 -0.50 19.34 -13.10
C ILE A 476 0.91 19.88 -12.86
N LYS A 477 1.07 21.05 -12.21
CA LYS A 477 2.34 21.73 -11.89
C LYS A 477 3.18 22.17 -13.10
N GLY A 478 2.52 22.54 -14.20
CA GLY A 478 3.16 23.14 -15.38
C GLY A 478 4.28 22.32 -16.03
N PHE A 479 5.20 22.98 -16.73
CA PHE A 479 6.34 22.34 -17.42
C PHE A 479 7.40 21.83 -16.45
N GLU A 480 8.20 20.86 -16.89
CA GLU A 480 9.51 20.62 -16.28
C GLU A 480 10.40 21.87 -16.38
N GLN A 481 11.15 22.17 -15.31
CA GLN A 481 11.92 23.41 -15.18
C GLN A 481 13.39 23.19 -15.54
N TYR A 482 13.64 22.58 -16.70
CA TYR A 482 15.01 22.26 -17.12
C TYR A 482 15.92 23.49 -17.10
N VAL A 483 17.08 23.38 -16.45
CA VAL A 483 18.13 24.41 -16.48
C VAL A 483 18.82 24.31 -17.84
N GLY A 484 18.23 24.96 -18.84
CA GLY A 484 18.47 24.80 -20.27
C GLY A 484 17.14 24.70 -21.02
N TYR A 485 17.20 24.54 -22.35
CA TYR A 485 15.98 24.42 -23.16
C TYR A 485 16.02 23.19 -24.07
N SER A 486 14.84 22.62 -24.36
CA SER A 486 14.56 21.38 -25.11
C SER A 486 13.91 20.32 -24.20
N CYS A 487 13.08 19.46 -24.79
CA CYS A 487 12.46 18.28 -24.17
C CYS A 487 11.43 18.57 -23.05
N GLU A 488 11.23 19.82 -22.63
CA GLU A 488 10.17 20.16 -21.69
C GLU A 488 8.76 19.93 -22.26
N ASP A 489 8.62 20.10 -23.58
CA ASP A 489 7.44 19.77 -24.37
C ASP A 489 7.06 18.28 -24.27
N ARG A 490 8.05 17.40 -24.46
CA ARG A 490 7.88 15.95 -24.34
C ARG A 490 7.49 15.51 -22.94
N ALA A 491 8.16 16.07 -21.92
CA ALA A 491 7.80 15.79 -20.53
C ALA A 491 6.38 16.27 -20.18
N MET A 492 6.00 17.44 -20.71
CA MET A 492 4.66 17.99 -20.54
C MET A 492 3.60 17.13 -21.24
N ASP A 493 3.83 16.68 -22.48
CA ASP A 493 2.91 15.77 -23.17
C ASP A 493 2.63 14.51 -22.34
N VAL A 494 3.66 13.85 -21.82
CA VAL A 494 3.48 12.66 -20.96
C VAL A 494 2.65 12.99 -19.72
N THR A 495 2.90 14.14 -19.10
CA THR A 495 2.13 14.60 -17.93
C THR A 495 0.68 14.92 -18.29
N ILE A 496 0.42 15.53 -19.46
CA ILE A 496 -0.93 15.77 -19.99
C ILE A 496 -1.68 14.45 -20.11
N PHE A 497 -1.11 13.46 -20.79
CA PHE A 497 -1.81 12.19 -21.05
C PHE A 497 -1.99 11.30 -19.82
N ASN A 498 -1.22 11.54 -18.76
CA ASN A 498 -1.38 10.85 -17.48
C ASN A 498 -2.46 11.44 -16.57
N HIS A 499 -2.80 12.74 -16.73
CA HIS A 499 -3.60 13.48 -15.75
C HIS A 499 -4.78 14.26 -16.33
N ILE A 500 -4.81 14.51 -17.64
CA ILE A 500 -5.88 15.22 -18.33
C ILE A 500 -6.68 14.22 -19.16
N ASP A 501 -8.01 14.29 -19.04
CA ASP A 501 -8.91 13.50 -19.86
C ASP A 501 -8.63 13.78 -21.35
N LYS A 502 -8.37 12.72 -22.12
CA LYS A 502 -8.04 12.81 -23.55
C LYS A 502 -9.09 13.58 -24.35
N SER A 503 -10.36 13.52 -23.97
CA SER A 503 -11.45 14.27 -24.62
C SER A 503 -11.34 15.79 -24.42
N ARG A 504 -10.55 16.22 -23.43
CA ARG A 504 -10.25 17.61 -23.10
C ARG A 504 -8.89 18.07 -23.62
N VAL A 505 -8.19 17.23 -24.40
CA VAL A 505 -6.94 17.54 -25.10
C VAL A 505 -7.23 17.71 -26.59
N ARG A 506 -6.73 18.79 -27.20
CA ARG A 506 -6.88 19.03 -28.64
C ARG A 506 -5.53 19.24 -29.34
N ILE A 507 -5.40 18.65 -30.52
CA ILE A 507 -4.40 19.04 -31.52
C ILE A 507 -5.19 19.50 -32.74
N SER A 508 -5.05 20.78 -33.10
CA SER A 508 -5.82 21.37 -34.20
C SER A 508 -5.14 21.09 -35.55
N PRO A 509 -5.87 20.65 -36.60
CA PRO A 509 -5.32 20.25 -37.90
C PRO A 509 -4.97 21.48 -38.76
N TYR A 510 -4.01 22.27 -38.28
CA TYR A 510 -3.49 23.47 -38.93
C TYR A 510 -1.96 23.46 -38.89
N THR A 511 -1.33 24.08 -39.88
CA THR A 511 0.10 24.35 -39.85
C THR A 511 0.34 25.78 -39.39
N TYR A 512 1.26 26.00 -38.47
CA TYR A 512 1.67 27.34 -38.01
C TYR A 512 3.03 27.70 -38.58
N VAL A 513 3.40 28.98 -38.54
CA VAL A 513 4.66 29.49 -39.11
C VAL A 513 5.63 29.82 -38.00
N HIS A 514 6.86 29.34 -38.14
CA HIS A 514 8.00 29.76 -37.34
C HIS A 514 8.91 30.62 -38.20
N LEU A 515 9.13 31.85 -37.76
CA LEU A 515 9.97 32.83 -38.43
C LEU A 515 11.43 32.41 -38.39
N TYR A 516 12.17 32.81 -39.42
CA TYR A 516 13.58 32.50 -39.51
C TYR A 516 14.36 33.17 -38.37
N HIS A 517 15.23 32.39 -37.75
CA HIS A 517 16.38 32.85 -36.99
C HIS A 517 17.52 31.82 -37.13
N ALA A 518 18.77 32.25 -36.92
CA ALA A 518 19.91 31.34 -36.95
C ALA A 518 19.82 30.29 -35.82
N SER A 519 20.38 29.10 -36.04
CA SER A 519 20.38 28.04 -35.03
C SER A 519 21.19 28.44 -33.80
N ASP A 520 20.56 28.41 -32.62
CA ASP A 520 21.21 28.67 -31.34
C ASP A 520 21.80 27.38 -30.75
N GLN A 521 22.90 26.91 -31.34
CA GLN A 521 23.64 25.77 -30.79
C GLN A 521 24.25 26.08 -29.42
N ALA A 522 24.61 27.34 -29.16
CA ALA A 522 25.21 27.79 -27.91
C ALA A 522 24.25 27.65 -26.71
N GLY A 523 22.93 27.73 -26.93
CA GLY A 523 21.95 27.51 -25.87
C GLY A 523 21.58 26.05 -25.61
N ARG A 524 22.11 25.07 -26.37
CA ARG A 524 21.83 23.62 -26.19
C ARG A 524 22.95 22.83 -25.51
N VAL A 525 23.85 23.49 -24.78
CA VAL A 525 25.05 22.87 -24.17
C VAL A 525 24.70 21.70 -23.24
N ARG A 526 23.53 21.74 -22.57
CA ARG A 526 23.09 20.72 -21.60
C ARG A 526 22.06 19.73 -22.16
N PHE A 527 21.88 19.67 -23.48
CA PHE A 527 20.87 18.83 -24.12
C PHE A 527 20.97 17.35 -23.73
N GLU A 528 22.18 16.78 -23.67
CA GLU A 528 22.39 15.36 -23.32
C GLU A 528 21.96 15.06 -21.86
N GLU A 529 22.21 15.97 -20.91
CA GLU A 529 21.77 15.81 -19.52
C GLU A 529 20.24 15.86 -19.42
N ILE A 530 19.60 16.78 -20.15
CA ILE A 530 18.14 16.92 -20.20
C ILE A 530 17.51 15.67 -20.82
N LEU A 531 18.06 15.21 -21.96
CA LEU A 531 17.59 14.00 -22.63
C LEU A 531 17.77 12.76 -21.74
N ALA A 532 18.88 12.65 -21.02
CA ALA A 532 19.10 11.59 -20.05
C ALA A 532 18.05 11.61 -18.92
N HIS A 533 17.71 12.79 -18.40
CA HIS A 533 16.64 12.93 -17.42
C HIS A 533 15.27 12.53 -18.00
N LEU A 534 14.92 13.02 -19.20
CA LEU A 534 13.67 12.67 -19.87
C LEU A 534 13.56 11.15 -20.09
N ASN A 535 14.59 10.52 -20.64
CA ASN A 535 14.64 9.08 -20.88
C ASN A 535 14.47 8.30 -19.58
N LYS A 536 15.11 8.75 -18.49
CA LYS A 536 15.10 8.07 -17.20
C LYS A 536 13.75 8.19 -16.49
N GLU A 537 13.25 9.40 -16.34
CA GLU A 537 12.11 9.69 -15.47
C GLU A 537 10.76 9.66 -16.20
N TYR A 538 10.74 9.88 -17.53
CA TYR A 538 9.51 9.86 -18.34
C TYR A 538 9.45 8.70 -19.34
N LYS A 539 10.55 7.97 -19.54
CA LYS A 539 10.69 6.90 -20.56
C LYS A 539 10.26 7.39 -21.96
N CYS A 540 10.49 8.67 -22.23
CA CYS A 540 10.22 9.30 -23.52
C CYS A 540 11.54 9.44 -24.28
N TYR A 541 11.57 8.95 -25.52
CA TYR A 541 12.78 8.88 -26.34
C TYR A 541 12.68 9.77 -27.58
N TYR A 542 13.82 10.32 -28.00
CA TYR A 542 13.92 11.09 -29.22
C TYR A 542 14.12 10.19 -30.44
N ASP A 543 13.06 10.01 -31.23
CA ASP A 543 13.09 9.22 -32.47
C ASP A 543 13.22 10.12 -33.71
N LYS A 544 14.36 10.04 -34.39
CA LYS A 544 14.68 10.81 -35.61
C LYS A 544 13.99 10.28 -36.86
N THR A 545 13.36 9.11 -36.81
CA THR A 545 12.73 8.46 -37.97
C THR A 545 11.29 8.91 -38.18
N LEU A 546 10.67 9.55 -37.19
CA LEU A 546 9.31 10.07 -37.27
C LEU A 546 9.20 11.18 -38.31
N SER A 547 8.18 11.08 -39.17
CA SER A 547 7.83 12.14 -40.11
C SER A 547 7.16 13.32 -39.39
N PRO A 548 7.13 14.51 -40.02
CA PRO A 548 6.52 15.68 -39.41
C PRO A 548 5.02 15.52 -39.11
N PHE A 549 4.34 14.58 -39.77
CA PHE A 549 2.91 14.32 -39.64
C PHE A 549 2.60 13.16 -38.67
N GLU A 550 3.62 12.60 -38.01
CA GLU A 550 3.45 11.57 -36.99
C GLU A 550 3.53 12.15 -35.58
N PHE A 551 2.82 11.51 -34.66
CA PHE A 551 2.85 11.89 -33.26
C PHE A 551 4.21 11.60 -32.65
N ILE A 552 4.77 12.57 -31.92
CA ILE A 552 6.13 12.53 -31.39
C ILE A 552 6.37 11.37 -30.39
N HIS A 553 5.30 10.83 -29.81
CA HIS A 553 5.32 9.71 -28.85
C HIS A 553 4.90 8.37 -29.45
N LYS A 554 4.72 8.29 -30.78
CA LYS A 554 4.23 7.07 -31.47
C LYS A 554 5.00 5.79 -31.09
N ASN A 555 6.31 5.91 -30.89
CA ASN A 555 7.22 4.80 -30.59
C ASN A 555 7.68 4.75 -29.12
N CYS A 556 7.02 5.47 -28.21
CA CYS A 556 7.41 5.53 -26.80
C CYS A 556 6.48 4.68 -25.89
N GLU A 557 7.04 4.20 -24.79
CA GLU A 557 6.31 3.59 -23.68
C GLU A 557 6.64 4.40 -22.42
N HIS A 558 5.66 5.14 -21.91
CA HIS A 558 5.85 6.17 -20.89
C HIS A 558 5.46 5.73 -19.51
N VAL A 559 6.13 6.30 -18.51
CA VAL A 559 5.82 6.03 -17.10
C VAL A 559 4.36 6.29 -16.71
N THR A 560 3.89 5.59 -15.69
CA THR A 560 2.50 5.70 -15.18
C THR A 560 2.13 7.07 -14.58
N SER A 561 0.83 7.26 -14.38
CA SER A 561 0.28 8.37 -13.59
C SER A 561 0.87 8.44 -12.17
N GLY A 562 1.11 7.29 -11.53
CA GLY A 562 1.76 7.23 -10.21
C GLY A 562 3.17 7.82 -10.20
N LYS A 563 3.99 7.48 -11.20
CA LYS A 563 5.35 8.04 -11.34
C LYS A 563 5.32 9.55 -11.59
N THR A 564 4.43 10.01 -12.46
CA THR A 564 4.28 11.46 -12.70
C THR A 564 3.73 12.21 -11.49
N ILE A 565 2.90 11.59 -10.62
CA ILE A 565 2.52 12.16 -9.31
C ILE A 565 3.73 12.31 -8.40
N GLU A 566 4.59 11.30 -8.29
CA GLU A 566 5.84 11.38 -7.51
C GLU A 566 6.69 12.59 -7.95
N MET A 567 6.82 12.79 -9.27
CA MET A 567 7.57 13.90 -9.85
C MET A 567 6.90 15.26 -9.60
N MET A 568 5.56 15.34 -9.73
CA MET A 568 4.77 16.52 -9.37
C MET A 568 4.96 16.91 -7.89
N LEU A 569 4.99 15.92 -6.98
CA LEU A 569 5.21 16.16 -5.56
C LEU A 569 6.61 16.70 -5.29
N LYS A 570 7.65 16.08 -5.89
CA LYS A 570 9.04 16.55 -5.77
C LYS A 570 9.22 17.99 -6.24
N ARG A 571 8.55 18.39 -7.33
CA ARG A 571 8.65 19.76 -7.87
C ARG A 571 7.73 20.77 -7.20
N THR A 572 6.76 20.36 -6.40
CA THR A 572 5.76 21.26 -5.81
C THR A 572 6.39 22.42 -5.04
N ARG A 573 7.50 22.18 -4.34
CA ARG A 573 8.24 23.22 -3.60
C ARG A 573 8.82 24.31 -4.52
N ASP A 574 9.35 23.91 -5.67
CA ASP A 574 10.15 24.77 -6.56
C ASP A 574 9.38 25.22 -7.81
N PHE A 575 8.14 24.76 -7.97
CA PHE A 575 7.25 25.08 -9.08
C PHE A 575 7.00 26.59 -9.19
N GLY A 576 7.56 27.20 -10.23
CA GLY A 576 7.45 28.63 -10.52
C GLY A 576 8.02 29.54 -9.42
N ASP A 577 8.96 29.08 -8.59
CA ASP A 577 9.57 29.92 -7.54
C ASP A 577 10.36 31.08 -8.17
N LEU A 578 9.94 32.32 -7.91
CA LEU A 578 10.60 33.53 -8.43
C LEU A 578 12.03 33.70 -7.89
N ASP A 579 12.34 33.09 -6.75
CA ASP A 579 13.65 33.16 -6.12
C ASP A 579 14.50 31.90 -6.37
N LEU A 580 14.08 31.01 -7.29
CA LEU A 580 14.76 29.75 -7.60
C LEU A 580 16.27 29.95 -7.80
N TYR A 581 16.64 30.98 -8.57
CA TYR A 581 18.05 31.32 -8.83
C TYR A 581 18.65 32.30 -7.83
N ARG A 582 17.84 33.19 -7.22
CA ARG A 582 18.35 34.23 -6.30
C ARG A 582 18.94 33.65 -5.02
N ARG A 583 18.45 32.50 -4.57
CA ARG A 583 18.92 31.86 -3.33
C ARG A 583 20.33 31.29 -3.44
N GLY A 584 20.80 31.02 -4.66
CA GLY A 584 22.11 30.40 -4.88
C GLY A 584 22.20 28.92 -4.47
N ASP A 585 21.07 28.28 -4.17
CA ASP A 585 21.00 26.85 -3.89
C ASP A 585 21.39 26.04 -5.15
N PRO A 586 22.17 24.95 -5.04
CA PRO A 586 22.45 24.09 -6.18
C PRO A 586 21.15 23.49 -6.75
N LEU A 587 21.01 23.48 -8.08
CA LEU A 587 19.82 22.96 -8.77
C LEU A 587 20.13 21.63 -9.48
N THR A 588 19.17 20.71 -9.50
CA THR A 588 19.17 19.57 -10.43
C THR A 588 18.97 20.04 -11.87
N ILE A 589 19.21 19.15 -12.85
CA ILE A 589 18.97 19.48 -14.28
C ILE A 589 17.52 19.92 -14.55
N ASN A 590 16.54 19.39 -13.80
CA ASN A 590 15.13 19.75 -13.92
C ASN A 590 14.67 20.86 -12.94
N GLY A 591 15.62 21.61 -12.37
CA GLY A 591 15.32 22.83 -11.62
C GLY A 591 14.80 22.61 -10.20
N LEU A 592 15.20 21.52 -9.53
CA LEU A 592 14.88 21.26 -8.12
C LEU A 592 16.05 21.68 -7.23
N ARG A 593 15.77 22.39 -6.13
CA ARG A 593 16.81 22.79 -5.16
C ARG A 593 17.34 21.57 -4.40
N GLN A 594 18.66 21.46 -4.33
CA GLN A 594 19.36 20.45 -3.54
C GLN A 594 19.74 21.03 -2.18
N ILE A 595 18.80 20.99 -1.24
CA ILE A 595 19.00 21.51 0.11
C ILE A 595 19.55 20.37 0.98
N ALA A 596 20.69 20.60 1.64
CA ALA A 596 21.16 19.69 2.68
C ALA A 596 20.11 19.66 3.82
N PRO A 597 19.71 18.48 4.33
CA PRO A 597 18.75 18.42 5.42
C PRO A 597 19.25 19.28 6.57
N THR A 598 18.48 20.31 6.92
CA THR A 598 18.75 21.12 8.11
C THR A 598 18.76 20.17 9.31
N GLY A 599 19.68 20.39 10.25
CA GLY A 599 19.86 19.57 11.45
C GLY A 599 18.65 19.65 12.38
N ILE A 600 17.53 19.07 11.96
CA ILE A 600 16.38 18.78 12.81
C ILE A 600 16.93 17.88 13.91
N ARG A 601 16.79 18.32 15.17
CA ARG A 601 17.01 17.45 16.33
C ARG A 601 16.13 16.23 16.11
N LYS A 602 16.75 15.08 15.82
CA LYS A 602 16.04 13.80 15.81
C LYS A 602 15.60 13.56 17.25
N GLU A 603 14.37 13.95 17.56
CA GLU A 603 13.61 13.24 18.58
C GLU A 603 13.55 11.77 18.15
N ASP A 604 13.52 10.84 19.12
CA ASP A 604 13.46 9.40 18.89
C ASP A 604 12.10 9.00 18.26
N THR A 605 11.92 9.38 16.99
CA THR A 605 10.69 9.14 16.25
C THR A 605 10.64 7.67 15.88
N VAL A 606 9.60 6.99 16.33
CA VAL A 606 9.38 5.57 16.03
C VAL A 606 8.63 5.49 14.71
N PHE A 607 9.30 5.00 13.68
CA PHE A 607 8.68 4.59 12.42
C PHE A 607 8.54 3.07 12.38
N PRO A 608 7.52 2.53 11.68
CA PRO A 608 7.44 1.11 11.40
C PRO A 608 8.67 0.67 10.58
N PRO A 609 9.55 -0.19 11.10
CA PRO A 609 10.81 -0.50 10.43
C PRO A 609 10.64 -1.40 9.20
N ASP A 610 9.50 -2.07 9.06
CA ASP A 610 9.25 -3.08 8.02
C ASP A 610 8.02 -2.75 7.16
N PHE A 611 7.57 -1.48 7.16
CA PHE A 611 6.39 -1.06 6.41
C PHE A 611 6.69 -0.92 4.91
N LYS A 612 5.97 -1.71 4.10
CA LYS A 612 6.16 -1.78 2.65
C LYS A 612 5.17 -0.93 1.86
N GLY A 613 4.01 -0.65 2.43
CA GLY A 613 2.90 0.00 1.75
C GLY A 613 1.59 -0.16 2.50
N LEU A 614 0.55 0.52 2.03
CA LEU A 614 -0.76 0.56 2.68
C LEU A 614 -1.65 -0.64 2.32
N GLU A 615 -1.22 -1.49 1.40
CA GLU A 615 -2.06 -2.48 0.74
C GLU A 615 -2.30 -3.75 1.55
N ASP A 616 -1.36 -4.16 2.41
CA ASP A 616 -1.36 -5.47 3.06
C ASP A 616 -1.20 -5.42 4.58
N TYR A 617 -1.14 -4.23 5.17
CA TYR A 617 -0.98 -4.11 6.61
C TYR A 617 -2.22 -4.48 7.42
N PRO A 618 -3.48 -4.19 7.01
CA PRO A 618 -4.66 -4.49 7.83
C PRO A 618 -4.76 -5.97 8.19
N GLU A 619 -4.44 -6.86 7.24
CA GLU A 619 -4.45 -8.31 7.42
C GLU A 619 -3.35 -8.79 8.38
N ARG A 620 -2.23 -8.05 8.47
CA ARG A 620 -1.13 -8.35 9.40
C ARG A 620 -1.41 -7.86 10.83
N GLU A 621 -2.31 -6.90 10.97
CA GLU A 621 -2.76 -6.44 12.29
C GLU A 621 -3.69 -7.41 12.99
N ILE A 622 -4.12 -8.48 12.33
CA ILE A 622 -4.85 -9.58 12.94
C ILE A 622 -4.00 -10.86 12.87
N TYR A 623 -4.28 -11.81 13.76
CA TYR A 623 -3.62 -13.11 13.67
C TYR A 623 -4.22 -13.90 12.48
N PRO A 624 -3.41 -14.48 11.59
CA PRO A 624 -3.91 -15.18 10.41
C PRO A 624 -4.62 -16.48 10.80
N ASN A 625 -5.68 -16.85 10.07
CA ASN A 625 -6.44 -18.09 10.28
C ASN A 625 -7.05 -18.25 11.68
N MET A 626 -7.39 -17.14 12.34
CA MET A 626 -8.09 -17.21 13.63
C MET A 626 -9.58 -17.48 13.44
N PRO A 627 -10.21 -18.28 14.31
CA PRO A 627 -11.65 -18.45 14.25
C PRO A 627 -12.35 -17.12 14.59
N ALA A 628 -13.57 -16.94 14.06
CA ALA A 628 -14.37 -15.75 14.30
C ALA A 628 -14.59 -15.47 15.80
N PRO A 629 -14.71 -14.22 16.25
CA PRO A 629 -15.08 -13.87 17.62
C PRO A 629 -16.51 -14.29 17.98
N ASP A 630 -16.81 -14.32 19.28
CA ASP A 630 -18.16 -14.58 19.83
C ASP A 630 -18.98 -13.29 19.84
N THR A 631 -19.16 -12.68 18.65
CA THR A 631 -19.69 -11.32 18.51
C THR A 631 -21.07 -11.14 19.14
N GLU A 632 -22.00 -12.09 18.96
CA GLU A 632 -23.37 -11.95 19.50
C GLU A 632 -23.38 -12.06 21.03
N GLU A 633 -22.64 -13.01 21.61
CA GLU A 633 -22.56 -13.13 23.07
C GLU A 633 -21.79 -11.97 23.71
N LEU A 634 -20.79 -11.41 23.02
CA LEU A 634 -20.13 -10.19 23.45
C LEU A 634 -21.08 -8.99 23.39
N ARG A 635 -21.91 -8.83 22.35
CA ARG A 635 -22.92 -7.76 22.28
C ARG A 635 -23.88 -7.78 23.46
N ALA A 636 -24.23 -8.95 23.97
CA ALA A 636 -25.10 -9.08 25.14
C ALA A 636 -24.50 -8.45 26.42
N LEU A 637 -23.19 -8.20 26.46
CA LEU A 637 -22.50 -7.55 27.58
C LEU A 637 -22.45 -6.03 27.48
N TYR A 638 -22.88 -5.45 26.35
CA TYR A 638 -22.85 -4.01 26.12
C TYR A 638 -23.71 -3.28 27.15
N ASN A 639 -23.09 -2.33 27.86
CA ASN A 639 -23.69 -1.48 28.91
C ASN A 639 -24.48 -2.22 30.01
N GLN A 640 -24.23 -3.51 30.26
CA GLN A 640 -24.95 -4.27 31.30
C GLN A 640 -24.65 -3.79 32.73
N PHE A 641 -23.57 -3.03 32.91
CA PHE A 641 -23.12 -2.52 34.20
C PHE A 641 -23.06 -0.99 34.20
N GLU A 642 -23.99 -0.35 33.49
CA GLU A 642 -24.09 1.11 33.43
C GLU A 642 -24.25 1.72 34.83
N GLY A 643 -23.39 2.70 35.14
CA GLY A 643 -23.37 3.39 36.43
C GLY A 643 -22.66 2.63 37.56
N GLU A 644 -22.23 1.40 37.33
CA GLU A 644 -21.49 0.61 38.30
C GLU A 644 -19.98 0.94 38.28
N ARG A 645 -19.29 0.54 39.35
CA ARG A 645 -17.83 0.53 39.41
C ARG A 645 -17.26 -0.88 39.30
N CYS A 646 -16.04 -1.00 38.81
CA CYS A 646 -15.29 -2.25 38.87
C CYS A 646 -13.83 -2.06 39.28
N PHE A 647 -13.22 -3.16 39.72
CA PHE A 647 -11.81 -3.22 40.10
C PHE A 647 -11.03 -4.09 39.11
N ILE A 648 -9.99 -3.55 38.48
CA ILE A 648 -9.08 -4.33 37.65
C ILE A 648 -7.85 -4.68 38.49
N ILE A 649 -7.66 -5.98 38.70
CA ILE A 649 -6.64 -6.53 39.59
C ILE A 649 -5.47 -7.00 38.74
N GLY A 650 -4.35 -6.30 38.85
CA GLY A 650 -3.06 -6.66 38.28
C GLY A 650 -2.36 -7.71 39.14
N ASN A 651 -1.15 -8.09 38.72
CA ASN A 651 -0.40 -9.16 39.36
C ASN A 651 0.93 -8.69 39.99
N GLY A 652 1.12 -7.38 40.18
CA GLY A 652 2.33 -6.85 40.80
C GLY A 652 2.47 -7.17 42.30
N PRO A 653 3.66 -7.01 42.91
CA PRO A 653 3.93 -7.44 44.28
C PRO A 653 3.06 -6.73 45.34
N SER A 654 2.65 -5.48 45.08
CA SER A 654 1.75 -4.73 45.97
C SER A 654 0.41 -5.43 46.23
N LEU A 655 -0.02 -6.35 45.38
CA LEU A 655 -1.25 -7.11 45.60
C LEU A 655 -1.27 -7.85 46.94
N ASN A 656 -0.10 -8.28 47.44
CA ASN A 656 0.03 -8.91 48.76
C ASN A 656 -0.24 -7.97 49.94
N LYS A 657 -0.34 -6.67 49.69
CA LYS A 657 -0.68 -5.65 50.69
C LYS A 657 -2.16 -5.27 50.68
N HIS A 658 -2.94 -5.75 49.71
CA HIS A 658 -4.37 -5.44 49.61
C HIS A 658 -5.18 -6.53 50.31
N ASP A 659 -6.11 -6.13 51.18
CA ASP A 659 -7.14 -7.04 51.68
C ASP A 659 -8.24 -7.22 50.61
N LEU A 660 -8.20 -8.36 49.91
CA LEU A 660 -9.16 -8.68 48.86
C LEU A 660 -10.56 -9.00 49.40
N SER A 661 -10.72 -9.26 50.70
CA SER A 661 -12.05 -9.50 51.29
C SER A 661 -12.94 -8.25 51.21
N LEU A 662 -12.35 -7.06 51.13
CA LEU A 662 -13.05 -5.80 50.93
C LEU A 662 -13.70 -5.67 49.54
N LEU A 663 -13.29 -6.49 48.56
CA LEU A 663 -13.91 -6.56 47.23
C LEU A 663 -15.13 -7.48 47.18
N ASN A 664 -15.49 -8.15 48.27
CA ASN A 664 -16.67 -9.03 48.28
C ASN A 664 -17.95 -8.26 47.89
N GLY A 665 -18.56 -8.61 46.77
CA GLY A 665 -19.73 -7.92 46.23
C GLY A 665 -19.41 -6.73 45.31
N GLU A 666 -18.13 -6.46 45.00
CA GLU A 666 -17.76 -5.59 43.87
C GLU A 666 -17.55 -6.43 42.59
N TYR A 667 -17.72 -5.79 41.44
CA TYR A 667 -17.29 -6.36 40.17
C TYR A 667 -15.78 -6.26 40.02
N SER A 668 -15.11 -7.34 39.65
CA SER A 668 -13.67 -7.31 39.46
C SER A 668 -13.16 -8.13 38.29
N PHE A 669 -12.09 -7.64 37.67
CA PHE A 669 -11.32 -8.33 36.64
C PHE A 669 -10.03 -8.87 37.25
N GLY A 670 -9.77 -10.17 37.08
CA GLY A 670 -8.46 -10.78 37.36
C GLY A 670 -7.79 -11.20 36.05
N VAL A 671 -6.47 -11.16 36.01
CA VAL A 671 -5.71 -11.41 34.77
C VAL A 671 -4.70 -12.55 34.91
N ASN A 672 -4.44 -13.24 33.79
CA ASN A 672 -3.32 -14.18 33.67
C ASN A 672 -3.26 -15.17 34.85
N SER A 673 -2.13 -15.34 35.56
CA SER A 673 -2.02 -16.36 36.60
C SER A 673 -2.63 -15.99 37.97
N PHE A 674 -3.74 -15.24 37.97
CA PHE A 674 -4.46 -14.84 39.19
C PHE A 674 -4.94 -16.02 40.04
N TYR A 675 -5.08 -17.21 39.45
CA TYR A 675 -5.43 -18.44 40.18
C TYR A 675 -4.51 -18.76 41.36
N TYR A 676 -3.23 -18.34 41.35
CA TYR A 676 -2.37 -18.44 42.52
C TYR A 676 -2.93 -17.66 43.71
N LYS A 677 -3.40 -16.43 43.48
CA LYS A 677 -3.98 -15.59 44.54
C LYS A 677 -5.30 -16.14 45.03
N THR A 678 -6.10 -16.76 44.15
CA THR A 678 -7.33 -17.45 44.56
C THR A 678 -7.05 -18.63 45.49
N ARG A 679 -6.00 -19.43 45.25
CA ARG A 679 -5.64 -20.53 46.16
C ARG A 679 -5.20 -20.02 47.53
N GLU A 680 -4.51 -18.89 47.57
CA GLU A 680 -4.02 -18.27 48.80
C GLU A 680 -5.15 -17.63 49.62
N SER A 681 -6.03 -16.86 48.96
CA SER A 681 -7.00 -15.98 49.64
C SER A 681 -8.46 -16.47 49.58
N GLY A 682 -8.77 -17.43 48.71
CA GLY A 682 -10.14 -17.83 48.38
C GLY A 682 -10.89 -16.84 47.48
N PHE A 683 -10.36 -15.64 47.22
CA PHE A 683 -11.02 -14.62 46.40
C PHE A 683 -11.04 -15.00 44.92
N ARG A 684 -12.18 -14.81 44.25
CA ARG A 684 -12.37 -15.06 42.82
C ARG A 684 -12.91 -13.80 42.13
N PRO A 685 -12.32 -13.36 41.01
CA PRO A 685 -12.82 -12.22 40.26
C PRO A 685 -14.08 -12.59 39.49
N THR A 686 -14.93 -11.60 39.21
CA THR A 686 -16.12 -11.79 38.36
C THR A 686 -15.74 -12.12 36.92
N PHE A 687 -14.77 -11.40 36.38
CA PHE A 687 -14.28 -11.53 35.02
C PHE A 687 -12.81 -11.96 35.05
N TYR A 688 -12.47 -13.02 34.33
CA TYR A 688 -11.11 -13.53 34.24
C TYR A 688 -10.60 -13.40 32.80
N VAL A 689 -9.45 -12.74 32.60
CA VAL A 689 -8.93 -12.41 31.27
C VAL A 689 -7.49 -12.90 31.11
N VAL A 690 -7.21 -13.63 30.03
CA VAL A 690 -5.84 -14.05 29.68
C VAL A 690 -5.56 -13.65 28.25
N GLU A 691 -4.61 -12.72 28.07
CA GLU A 691 -4.11 -12.29 26.77
C GLU A 691 -2.68 -12.75 26.52
N ASP A 692 -1.84 -12.85 27.56
CA ASP A 692 -0.42 -13.16 27.35
C ASP A 692 -0.20 -14.60 26.85
N SER A 693 0.48 -14.70 25.71
CA SER A 693 0.75 -15.97 25.03
C SER A 693 1.69 -16.91 25.79
N SER A 694 2.63 -16.40 26.57
CA SER A 694 3.52 -17.23 27.39
C SER A 694 2.75 -17.80 28.57
N VAL A 695 1.95 -16.97 29.25
CA VAL A 695 1.06 -17.41 30.33
C VAL A 695 0.09 -18.50 29.84
N MET A 696 -0.58 -18.25 28.70
CA MET A 696 -1.53 -19.21 28.14
C MET A 696 -0.88 -20.56 27.77
N LYS A 697 0.31 -20.54 27.19
CA LYS A 697 1.01 -21.78 26.77
C LYS A 697 1.58 -22.57 27.95
N GLU A 698 2.18 -21.89 28.91
CA GLU A 698 2.91 -22.55 30.01
C GLU A 698 1.99 -23.00 31.16
N ASN A 699 0.74 -22.49 31.22
CA ASN A 699 -0.19 -22.80 32.30
C ASN A 699 -1.58 -23.21 31.78
N ILE A 700 -1.66 -23.85 30.60
CA ILE A 700 -2.94 -24.11 29.94
C ILE A 700 -3.87 -25.01 30.78
N GLU A 701 -3.31 -26.02 31.46
CA GLU A 701 -4.07 -26.92 32.34
C GLU A 701 -4.70 -26.13 33.47
N GLU A 702 -3.91 -25.29 34.15
CA GLU A 702 -4.36 -24.43 35.24
C GLU A 702 -5.45 -23.44 34.80
N ILE A 703 -5.29 -22.84 33.62
CA ILE A 703 -6.25 -21.87 33.07
C ILE A 703 -7.59 -22.55 32.72
N ARG A 704 -7.53 -23.79 32.22
CA ARG A 704 -8.73 -24.59 31.92
C ARG A 704 -9.49 -24.93 33.20
N GLU A 705 -8.77 -25.39 34.23
CA GLU A 705 -9.33 -25.80 35.52
C GLU A 705 -9.81 -24.62 36.38
N TYR A 706 -9.26 -23.43 36.18
CA TYR A 706 -9.59 -22.28 37.02
C TYR A 706 -11.06 -21.86 36.89
N GLU A 707 -11.83 -21.96 37.97
CA GLU A 707 -13.23 -21.54 38.01
C GLU A 707 -13.37 -20.02 38.23
N ALA A 708 -14.04 -19.34 37.30
CA ALA A 708 -14.44 -17.93 37.42
C ALA A 708 -15.84 -17.76 36.82
N PRO A 709 -16.66 -16.79 37.28
CA PRO A 709 -18.01 -16.58 36.75
C PRO A 709 -18.02 -16.30 35.24
N PHE A 710 -17.08 -15.50 34.72
CA PHE A 710 -16.92 -15.27 33.28
C PHE A 710 -15.44 -15.26 32.88
N LYS A 711 -15.12 -15.79 31.69
CA LYS A 711 -13.76 -15.88 31.15
C LYS A 711 -13.66 -15.24 29.76
N PHE A 712 -12.65 -14.41 29.52
CA PHE A 712 -12.40 -13.75 28.23
C PHE A 712 -11.02 -14.07 27.68
N PHE A 713 -10.97 -14.44 26.41
CA PHE A 713 -9.74 -14.81 25.72
C PHE A 713 -9.71 -14.26 24.29
N PRO A 714 -8.55 -13.89 23.74
CA PRO A 714 -8.43 -13.67 22.30
C PRO A 714 -8.86 -14.91 21.49
N THR A 715 -9.41 -14.71 20.30
CA THR A 715 -9.83 -15.79 19.38
C THR A 715 -8.72 -16.81 19.10
N LEU A 716 -7.45 -16.40 19.19
CA LEU A 716 -6.30 -17.28 19.03
C LEU A 716 -6.19 -18.40 20.05
N TYR A 717 -6.91 -18.31 21.17
CA TYR A 717 -6.96 -19.33 22.20
C TYR A 717 -8.18 -20.26 22.11
N LYS A 718 -9.05 -20.11 21.11
CA LYS A 718 -10.20 -21.01 20.89
C LYS A 718 -9.82 -22.49 20.77
N LYS A 719 -8.62 -22.78 20.22
CA LYS A 719 -8.09 -24.15 20.13
C LYS A 719 -7.45 -24.65 21.43
N LEU A 720 -7.15 -23.74 22.35
CA LEU A 720 -6.47 -24.03 23.61
C LEU A 720 -7.47 -24.14 24.77
N HIS A 721 -8.50 -23.31 24.83
CA HIS A 721 -9.50 -23.35 25.90
C HIS A 721 -10.86 -23.80 25.35
N PRO A 722 -11.55 -24.78 25.96
CA PRO A 722 -12.87 -25.19 25.52
C PRO A 722 -13.88 -24.05 25.66
N LYS A 723 -14.83 -23.94 24.72
CA LYS A 723 -15.99 -23.06 24.87
C LYS A 723 -16.92 -23.66 25.92
N THR A 724 -17.31 -22.85 26.89
CA THR A 724 -18.33 -23.14 27.89
C THR A 724 -19.30 -21.94 27.97
N PRO A 725 -20.48 -22.06 28.59
CA PRO A 725 -21.48 -20.98 28.60
C PRO A 725 -20.97 -19.63 29.13
N ASN A 726 -19.92 -19.62 29.95
CA ASN A 726 -19.32 -18.42 30.50
C ASN A 726 -17.94 -18.06 29.90
N THR A 727 -17.54 -18.71 28.81
CA THR A 727 -16.31 -18.39 28.07
C THR A 727 -16.64 -17.55 26.84
N PHE A 728 -15.94 -16.44 26.66
CA PHE A 728 -16.07 -15.53 25.52
C PHE A 728 -14.74 -15.35 24.82
N PHE A 729 -14.78 -15.33 23.50
CA PHE A 729 -13.63 -15.11 22.65
C PHE A 729 -13.75 -13.83 21.82
N PHE A 730 -12.81 -12.89 21.97
CA PHE A 730 -12.82 -11.60 21.27
C PHE A 730 -11.73 -11.51 20.20
N GLU A 731 -11.97 -10.70 19.17
CA GLU A 731 -10.96 -10.40 18.17
C GLU A 731 -9.96 -9.39 18.73
N MET A 732 -8.68 -9.75 18.71
CA MET A 732 -7.61 -8.88 19.17
C MET A 732 -6.80 -8.38 17.99
N ASN A 733 -6.76 -7.06 17.81
CA ASN A 733 -5.89 -6.42 16.84
C ASN A 733 -4.50 -6.16 17.46
N ARG A 734 -3.47 -6.64 16.76
CA ARG A 734 -2.04 -6.63 17.12
C ARG A 734 -1.21 -5.58 16.38
N GLY A 735 -1.83 -4.60 15.70
CA GLY A 735 -1.14 -3.57 14.94
C GLY A 735 -0.13 -2.75 15.75
N PHE A 736 -0.37 -2.57 17.05
CA PHE A 736 0.58 -1.92 17.97
C PHE A 736 1.93 -2.67 18.06
N TYR A 737 1.93 -3.99 17.83
CA TYR A 737 3.13 -4.82 17.81
C TYR A 737 3.65 -5.12 16.39
N GLU A 738 2.90 -4.78 15.34
CA GLU A 738 3.21 -5.16 13.96
C GLU A 738 4.15 -4.14 13.31
N ARG A 739 5.41 -4.50 13.16
CA ARG A 739 6.47 -3.62 12.63
C ARG A 739 6.26 -3.20 11.17
N SER A 740 5.45 -3.97 10.45
CA SER A 740 5.04 -3.69 9.07
C SER A 740 3.69 -2.98 8.99
N SER A 741 3.16 -2.48 10.11
CA SER A 741 1.93 -1.68 10.16
C SER A 741 2.27 -0.20 10.39
N PRO A 742 1.54 0.74 9.75
CA PRO A 742 1.61 2.16 10.07
C PRO A 742 1.19 2.46 11.52
N ASN A 743 0.51 1.52 12.19
CA ASN A 743 0.09 1.59 13.59
C ASN A 743 1.10 0.96 14.58
N TYR A 744 2.32 0.64 14.13
CA TYR A 744 3.39 0.15 15.01
C TYR A 744 3.66 1.15 16.15
N ALA A 745 3.49 0.70 17.40
CA ALA A 745 3.59 1.53 18.60
C ALA A 745 2.63 2.74 18.66
N VAL A 746 1.56 2.75 17.86
CA VAL A 746 0.50 3.78 17.89
C VAL A 746 -0.67 3.29 18.74
N PRO A 747 -0.93 3.90 19.93
CA PRO A 747 -1.96 3.43 20.84
C PRO A 747 -3.36 3.62 20.23
N ARG A 748 -4.23 2.62 20.39
CA ARG A 748 -5.62 2.65 19.93
C ARG A 748 -6.52 2.09 21.04
N PHE A 749 -7.77 2.53 21.09
CA PHE A 749 -8.73 2.12 22.11
C PHE A 749 -10.05 1.75 21.44
N SER A 750 -10.62 0.61 21.82
CA SER A 750 -11.92 0.17 21.34
C SER A 750 -13.01 0.48 22.35
N THR A 751 -14.12 1.03 21.86
CA THR A 751 -15.37 1.19 22.60
C THR A 751 -16.37 0.07 22.28
N ASP A 752 -16.04 -0.86 21.39
CA ASP A 752 -16.89 -1.97 20.95
C ASP A 752 -16.09 -3.29 20.94
N ALA A 753 -16.18 -4.02 22.06
CA ALA A 753 -15.50 -5.30 22.23
C ALA A 753 -16.09 -6.42 21.36
N SER A 754 -17.30 -6.25 20.81
CA SER A 754 -17.91 -7.24 19.92
C SER A 754 -17.27 -7.27 18.53
N ARG A 755 -16.59 -6.17 18.17
CA ARG A 755 -15.85 -6.02 16.90
C ARG A 755 -14.37 -6.28 17.09
N VAL A 756 -13.71 -5.54 17.99
CA VAL A 756 -12.26 -5.59 18.12
C VAL A 756 -11.81 -5.06 19.46
N LEU A 757 -10.73 -5.60 20.01
CA LEU A 757 -9.98 -5.01 21.11
C LEU A 757 -8.53 -4.81 20.66
N TYR A 758 -7.94 -3.65 20.99
CA TYR A 758 -6.56 -3.35 20.63
C TYR A 758 -5.60 -3.80 21.72
N CYS A 759 -4.54 -4.51 21.36
CA CYS A 759 -3.46 -4.80 22.29
C CYS A 759 -2.73 -3.49 22.70
N GLY A 760 -2.15 -3.48 23.90
CA GLY A 760 -1.52 -2.27 24.45
C GLY A 760 -0.41 -2.52 25.45
N GLN A 761 0.43 -3.54 25.20
CA GLN A 761 1.56 -3.96 26.04
C GLN A 761 1.19 -4.55 27.43
N SER A 762 -0.07 -4.41 27.88
CA SER A 762 -0.58 -4.97 29.13
C SER A 762 -1.98 -5.56 28.96
N VAL A 763 -2.24 -6.75 29.54
CA VAL A 763 -3.57 -7.41 29.51
C VAL A 763 -4.65 -6.52 30.11
N THR A 764 -4.29 -5.71 31.10
CA THR A 764 -5.23 -4.80 31.77
C THR A 764 -5.73 -3.69 30.84
N TYR A 765 -5.02 -3.42 29.74
CA TYR A 765 -5.52 -2.54 28.69
C TYR A 765 -6.70 -3.14 27.91
N ILE A 766 -6.74 -4.47 27.76
CA ILE A 766 -7.92 -5.19 27.26
C ILE A 766 -9.07 -5.06 28.26
N ASN A 767 -8.78 -5.22 29.56
CA ASN A 767 -9.80 -5.06 30.60
C ASN A 767 -10.39 -3.66 30.64
N LEU A 768 -9.58 -2.62 30.44
CA LEU A 768 -10.06 -1.24 30.36
C LEU A 768 -11.04 -1.03 29.19
N GLN A 769 -10.77 -1.65 28.03
CA GLN A 769 -11.69 -1.59 26.89
C GLN A 769 -12.97 -2.43 27.13
N LEU A 770 -12.84 -3.62 27.74
CA LEU A 770 -13.99 -4.45 28.12
C LEU A 770 -14.88 -3.72 29.15
N ALA A 771 -14.29 -3.15 30.20
CA ALA A 771 -15.01 -2.44 31.24
C ALA A 771 -15.75 -1.21 30.66
N PHE A 772 -15.13 -0.52 29.71
CA PHE A 772 -15.76 0.59 29.00
C PHE A 772 -16.97 0.10 28.21
N PHE A 773 -16.79 -0.95 27.39
CA PHE A 773 -17.86 -1.54 26.59
C PHE A 773 -19.03 -2.08 27.44
N MET A 774 -18.71 -2.62 28.62
CA MET A 774 -19.67 -3.14 29.58
C MET A 774 -20.45 -2.06 30.35
N GLY A 775 -20.08 -0.78 30.23
CA GLY A 775 -20.81 0.35 30.81
C GLY A 775 -20.29 0.87 32.14
N PHE A 776 -19.19 0.32 32.69
CA PHE A 776 -18.66 0.78 33.98
C PHE A 776 -18.25 2.25 33.91
N THR A 777 -18.68 3.03 34.90
CA THR A 777 -18.42 4.47 34.97
C THR A 777 -17.17 4.81 35.76
N GLU A 778 -16.79 3.96 36.72
CA GLU A 778 -15.57 4.09 37.50
C GLU A 778 -14.77 2.78 37.51
N VAL A 779 -13.49 2.86 37.18
CA VAL A 779 -12.58 1.71 37.16
C VAL A 779 -11.42 1.95 38.11
N TYR A 780 -11.19 1.02 39.04
CA TYR A 780 -10.14 1.12 40.05
C TYR A 780 -9.06 0.07 39.79
N LEU A 781 -7.83 0.52 39.60
CA LEU A 781 -6.68 -0.36 39.35
C LEU A 781 -5.98 -0.69 40.67
N ILE A 782 -5.80 -1.99 40.96
CA ILE A 782 -4.97 -2.46 42.09
C ILE A 782 -3.91 -3.44 41.60
N GLY A 783 -2.79 -3.57 42.31
CA GLY A 783 -1.70 -4.48 41.92
C GLY A 783 -0.96 -4.05 40.64
N MET A 784 -0.93 -2.74 40.33
CA MET A 784 -0.27 -2.16 39.15
C MET A 784 1.02 -1.41 39.52
N ASP A 785 2.03 -2.13 39.98
CA ASP A 785 3.23 -1.54 40.59
C ASP A 785 4.07 -0.67 39.65
N PHE A 786 4.10 -0.95 38.34
CA PHE A 786 4.93 -0.20 37.36
C PHE A 786 6.43 -0.14 37.73
N ASP A 787 6.92 -1.14 38.47
CA ASP A 787 8.30 -1.20 38.97
C ASP A 787 8.87 -2.60 38.73
N TYR A 788 9.55 -2.78 37.59
CA TYR A 788 10.07 -4.08 37.17
C TYR A 788 11.59 -4.13 37.31
N VAL A 789 12.08 -5.26 37.83
CA VAL A 789 13.49 -5.62 37.90
C VAL A 789 13.74 -6.78 36.94
N ILE A 790 14.63 -6.60 35.98
CA ILE A 790 15.10 -7.70 35.11
C ILE A 790 16.39 -8.26 35.72
N PRO A 791 16.39 -9.47 36.31
CA PRO A 791 17.61 -10.04 36.87
C PRO A 791 18.65 -10.30 35.78
N LYS A 792 19.92 -9.93 36.04
CA LYS A 792 21.03 -10.06 35.06
C LYS A 792 21.30 -11.50 34.60
N SER A 793 20.89 -12.48 35.40
CA SER A 793 21.12 -13.91 35.13
C SER A 793 20.14 -14.51 34.11
N HIS A 794 18.99 -13.85 33.87
CA HIS A 794 18.00 -14.32 32.90
C HIS A 794 18.54 -14.33 31.48
N LYS A 795 18.21 -15.38 30.72
CA LYS A 795 18.56 -15.47 29.30
C LYS A 795 17.56 -14.66 28.47
N ARG A 796 18.04 -13.80 27.57
CA ARG A 796 17.21 -12.97 26.69
C ARG A 796 17.29 -13.44 25.24
N THR A 797 16.15 -13.53 24.56
CA THR A 797 16.05 -13.77 23.11
C THR A 797 14.99 -12.82 22.55
N GLY A 798 15.46 -11.73 21.91
CA GLY A 798 14.58 -10.64 21.48
C GLY A 798 13.88 -9.97 22.68
N ASP A 799 12.54 -9.97 22.66
CA ASP A 799 11.70 -9.44 23.74
C ASP A 799 11.35 -10.50 24.81
N VAL A 800 11.78 -11.75 24.65
CA VAL A 800 11.47 -12.85 25.58
C VAL A 800 12.64 -13.11 26.54
N LEU A 801 12.31 -13.27 27.81
CA LEU A 801 13.23 -13.56 28.93
C LEU A 801 12.89 -14.94 29.51
N LEU A 802 13.91 -15.78 29.73
CA LEU A 802 13.81 -17.05 30.44
C LEU A 802 14.33 -16.88 31.86
N SER A 803 13.46 -17.13 32.84
CA SER A 803 13.76 -16.97 34.27
C SER A 803 14.57 -18.13 34.83
N ASP A 804 15.60 -17.82 35.63
CA ASP A 804 16.43 -18.79 36.34
C ASP A 804 16.37 -18.68 37.88
N THR A 805 15.59 -17.71 38.38
CA THR A 805 15.37 -17.38 39.78
C THR A 805 13.87 -17.23 40.08
N ASP A 806 13.51 -17.05 41.36
CA ASP A 806 12.15 -16.71 41.78
C ASP A 806 11.72 -15.34 41.20
N ASP A 807 10.43 -15.17 40.91
CA ASP A 807 9.88 -13.95 40.31
C ASP A 807 9.75 -12.83 41.35
N PRO A 808 10.50 -11.70 41.21
CA PRO A 808 10.38 -10.55 42.11
C PRO A 808 9.32 -9.53 41.64
N ASN A 809 8.81 -9.67 40.41
CA ASN A 809 7.99 -8.67 39.73
C ASN A 809 6.49 -8.94 39.84
N HIS A 810 6.12 -10.07 40.42
CA HIS A 810 4.73 -10.46 40.64
C HIS A 810 4.48 -10.89 42.08
N PHE A 811 3.21 -10.96 42.48
CA PHE A 811 2.81 -11.29 43.85
C PHE A 811 3.22 -12.71 44.30
N HIS A 812 3.53 -13.62 43.38
CA HIS A 812 3.87 -15.00 43.68
C HIS A 812 5.20 -15.39 43.03
N LYS A 813 6.11 -15.99 43.81
CA LYS A 813 7.46 -16.37 43.37
C LYS A 813 7.49 -17.30 42.15
N ASP A 814 6.46 -18.13 41.98
CA ASP A 814 6.34 -19.09 40.88
C ASP A 814 5.55 -18.54 39.66
N TYR A 815 5.22 -17.24 39.64
CA TYR A 815 4.43 -16.62 38.56
C TYR A 815 5.20 -16.68 37.23
N PHE A 816 6.34 -15.99 37.14
CA PHE A 816 7.39 -16.21 36.13
C PHE A 816 8.71 -16.66 36.79
N GLY A 817 8.60 -17.54 37.78
CA GLY A 817 9.75 -18.12 38.47
C GLY A 817 10.60 -19.03 37.57
N LYS A 818 11.58 -19.69 38.17
CA LYS A 818 12.58 -20.50 37.46
C LYS A 818 11.96 -21.46 36.43
N GLY A 819 12.44 -21.36 35.19
CA GLY A 819 12.04 -22.20 34.06
C GLY A 819 10.92 -21.63 33.17
N LYS A 820 10.28 -20.53 33.58
CA LYS A 820 9.21 -19.87 32.82
C LYS A 820 9.72 -18.73 31.94
N THR A 821 8.93 -18.36 30.94
CA THR A 821 9.23 -17.23 30.06
C THR A 821 8.30 -16.05 30.29
N TRP A 822 8.86 -14.84 30.17
CA TRP A 822 8.10 -13.58 30.21
C TRP A 822 8.63 -12.58 29.19
N LYS A 823 7.90 -11.50 28.96
CA LYS A 823 8.25 -10.48 27.97
C LYS A 823 8.76 -9.21 28.64
N ASP A 824 9.68 -8.52 27.98
CA ASP A 824 10.12 -7.18 28.38
C ASP A 824 8.89 -6.24 28.47
N PRO A 825 8.62 -5.64 29.65
CA PRO A 825 7.36 -4.94 29.90
C PRO A 825 7.22 -3.63 29.11
N LYS A 826 8.32 -3.01 28.66
CA LYS A 826 8.31 -1.75 27.88
C LYS A 826 7.33 -0.71 28.45
N LEU A 827 7.60 -0.26 29.69
CA LEU A 827 6.68 0.57 30.48
C LEU A 827 6.26 1.86 29.77
N GLU A 828 7.11 2.43 28.92
CA GLU A 828 6.79 3.58 28.10
C GLU A 828 5.60 3.30 27.15
N ARG A 829 5.53 2.10 26.57
CA ARG A 829 4.44 1.67 25.69
C ARG A 829 3.16 1.39 26.46
N VAL A 830 3.27 0.81 27.66
CA VAL A 830 2.11 0.63 28.55
C VAL A 830 1.53 2.00 28.92
N LEU A 831 2.39 2.95 29.30
CA LEU A 831 2.00 4.30 29.67
C LEU A 831 1.30 5.04 28.52
N MET A 832 1.78 4.92 27.27
CA MET A 832 1.12 5.49 26.09
C MET A 832 -0.31 4.97 25.92
N ASN A 833 -0.52 3.66 26.07
CA ASN A 833 -1.85 3.06 25.98
C ASN A 833 -2.74 3.50 27.15
N TYR A 834 -2.24 3.55 28.38
CA TYR A 834 -3.03 4.03 29.52
C TYR A 834 -3.46 5.48 29.38
N ARG A 835 -2.62 6.35 28.81
CA ARG A 835 -3.02 7.73 28.44
C ARG A 835 -4.15 7.72 27.41
N GLN A 836 -4.08 6.85 26.41
CA GLN A 836 -5.15 6.70 25.42
C GLN A 836 -6.47 6.22 26.06
N ALA A 837 -6.41 5.31 27.03
CA ALA A 837 -7.59 4.92 27.82
C ALA A 837 -8.13 6.09 28.65
N ASP A 838 -7.27 6.86 29.33
CA ASP A 838 -7.71 8.04 30.12
C ASP A 838 -8.44 9.05 29.24
N ILE A 839 -7.94 9.30 28.02
CA ILE A 839 -8.61 10.15 27.03
C ILE A 839 -9.99 9.59 26.68
N ALA A 840 -10.09 8.30 26.38
CA ALA A 840 -11.36 7.66 26.00
C ALA A 840 -12.40 7.70 27.12
N TYR A 841 -12.00 7.42 28.37
CA TYR A 841 -12.88 7.48 29.54
C TYR A 841 -13.29 8.91 29.87
N SER A 842 -12.33 9.83 29.95
CA SER A 842 -12.56 11.23 30.33
C SER A 842 -13.44 11.97 29.33
N ALA A 843 -13.35 11.65 28.03
CA ALA A 843 -14.19 12.26 26.99
C ALA A 843 -15.70 12.04 27.20
N VAL A 844 -16.09 10.99 27.94
CA VAL A 844 -17.49 10.64 28.24
C VAL A 844 -17.78 10.64 29.74
N ASN A 845 -17.00 11.38 30.53
CA ASN A 845 -17.15 11.52 31.99
C ASN A 845 -17.09 10.20 32.78
N ARG A 846 -16.37 9.19 32.25
CA ARG A 846 -16.02 7.98 32.99
C ARG A 846 -14.61 8.14 33.56
N LYS A 847 -14.28 7.39 34.62
CA LYS A 847 -13.05 7.62 35.39
C LYS A 847 -12.23 6.34 35.59
N ILE A 848 -10.92 6.49 35.51
CA ILE A 848 -9.94 5.47 35.89
C ILE A 848 -9.15 5.99 37.09
N TYR A 849 -9.06 5.19 38.14
CA TYR A 849 -8.36 5.50 39.38
C TYR A 849 -7.25 4.49 39.64
N ASN A 850 -6.13 4.95 40.19
CA ASN A 850 -5.11 4.06 40.74
C ASN A 850 -5.34 3.85 42.24
N ALA A 851 -5.83 2.68 42.64
CA ALA A 851 -5.99 2.27 44.02
C ALA A 851 -4.86 1.35 44.52
N THR A 852 -3.77 1.22 43.76
CA THR A 852 -2.63 0.38 44.12
C THR A 852 -1.91 0.93 45.35
N VAL A 853 -1.72 0.10 46.38
CA VAL A 853 -0.85 0.41 47.54
C VAL A 853 0.61 0.57 47.09
N GLY A 854 1.06 1.81 46.92
CA GLY A 854 2.40 2.17 46.43
C GLY A 854 2.53 2.11 44.90
N GLY A 855 3.67 1.60 44.41
CA GLY A 855 3.98 1.54 42.98
C GLY A 855 4.35 2.89 42.35
N LYS A 856 4.55 2.89 41.03
CA LYS A 856 5.01 4.04 40.22
C LYS A 856 4.03 4.43 39.09
N LEU A 857 2.79 3.94 39.16
CA LEU A 857 1.76 4.28 38.18
C LEU A 857 1.11 5.63 38.52
N GLU A 858 1.57 6.70 37.88
CA GLU A 858 1.12 8.07 38.21
C GLU A 858 0.25 8.74 37.14
N VAL A 859 -0.23 7.99 36.14
CA VAL A 859 -1.04 8.54 35.04
C VAL A 859 -2.52 8.73 35.38
N PHE A 860 -2.98 8.13 36.48
CA PHE A 860 -4.37 8.19 36.94
C PHE A 860 -4.42 8.82 38.33
N ASP A 861 -5.55 9.44 38.69
CA ASP A 861 -5.75 9.93 40.06
C ASP A 861 -5.64 8.76 41.05
N ARG A 862 -4.78 8.94 42.05
CA ARG A 862 -4.53 7.94 43.07
C ARG A 862 -5.55 8.06 44.18
N VAL A 863 -6.16 6.94 44.55
CA VAL A 863 -7.13 6.84 45.64
C VAL A 863 -6.64 5.86 46.70
N ASP A 864 -6.99 6.12 47.95
CA ASP A 864 -6.67 5.19 49.04
C ASP A 864 -7.66 4.03 49.08
N TYR A 865 -7.16 2.80 48.91
CA TYR A 865 -7.96 1.58 48.83
C TYR A 865 -8.72 1.27 50.14
N ASP A 866 -8.04 1.39 51.28
CA ASP A 866 -8.63 1.08 52.58
C ASP A 866 -9.66 2.13 52.96
N LEU A 867 -9.39 3.42 52.75
CA LEU A 867 -10.37 4.48 53.01
C LEU A 867 -11.60 4.35 52.11
N LEU A 868 -11.41 3.93 50.85
CA LEU A 868 -12.47 3.74 49.87
C LEU A 868 -13.43 2.60 50.26
N LEU A 869 -12.90 1.51 50.80
CA LEU A 869 -13.65 0.26 50.99
C LEU A 869 -13.89 -0.14 52.44
N ALA A 870 -13.02 0.22 53.37
CA ALA A 870 -13.15 -0.12 54.79
C ALA A 870 -13.77 1.03 55.59
N ASP A 871 -14.67 0.68 56.51
CA ASP A 871 -15.20 1.60 57.49
C ASP A 871 -14.10 1.90 58.55
N PRO A 872 -13.70 3.17 58.75
CA PRO A 872 -12.59 3.51 59.64
C PRO A 872 -12.83 3.16 61.12
N ALA A 873 -14.09 3.02 61.54
CA ALA A 873 -14.43 2.66 62.91
C ALA A 873 -14.40 1.15 63.15
N THR A 874 -14.75 0.35 62.14
CA THR A 874 -14.87 -1.11 62.30
C THR A 874 -13.77 -1.92 61.60
N GLY A 875 -13.05 -1.32 60.65
CA GLY A 875 -12.09 -1.99 59.76
C GLY A 875 -12.71 -2.98 58.78
N LYS A 876 -14.05 -3.10 58.76
CA LYS A 876 -14.78 -4.00 57.86
C LYS A 876 -15.19 -3.27 56.58
N LYS A 877 -15.57 -4.03 55.55
CA LYS A 877 -16.12 -3.47 54.32
C LYS A 877 -17.30 -2.53 54.61
N ARG A 878 -17.31 -1.35 53.96
CA ARG A 878 -18.42 -0.40 53.98
C ARG A 878 -19.66 -0.98 53.29
N ASP A 879 -20.81 -0.75 53.89
CA ASP A 879 -22.11 -1.10 53.29
C ASP A 879 -22.58 -0.09 52.23
N VAL A 880 -22.02 1.13 52.24
CA VAL A 880 -22.40 2.22 51.33
C VAL A 880 -21.18 2.72 50.57
N ARG A 881 -21.35 2.96 49.26
CA ARG A 881 -20.32 3.57 48.41
C ARG A 881 -20.10 5.03 48.80
N ILE A 882 -18.85 5.43 48.88
CA ILE A 882 -18.43 6.81 49.11
C ILE A 882 -17.74 7.38 47.87
N ALA A 883 -17.61 8.70 47.82
CA ALA A 883 -16.81 9.36 46.81
C ALA A 883 -15.32 8.92 46.92
N PRO A 884 -14.58 8.86 45.80
CA PRO A 884 -13.22 8.33 45.82
C PRO A 884 -12.26 9.24 46.60
N PRO A 885 -11.56 8.74 47.64
CA PRO A 885 -10.65 9.55 48.44
C PRO A 885 -9.34 9.76 47.68
N VAL A 886 -9.33 10.74 46.76
CA VAL A 886 -8.14 11.06 45.95
C VAL A 886 -7.02 11.60 46.85
N THR A 887 -5.90 10.87 46.91
CA THR A 887 -4.73 11.21 47.73
C THR A 887 -3.63 11.88 46.92
N GLN A 888 -3.52 11.58 45.63
CA GLN A 888 -2.60 12.24 44.71
C GLN A 888 -3.25 12.42 43.35
N PRO A 889 -3.17 13.62 42.75
CA PRO A 889 -3.70 13.84 41.42
C PRO A 889 -2.75 13.32 40.35
N GLY A 890 -3.28 12.60 39.36
CA GLY A 890 -2.50 12.02 38.26
C GLY A 890 -3.13 12.21 36.88
N SER A 891 -4.40 12.64 36.78
CA SER A 891 -5.14 12.57 35.50
C SER A 891 -4.71 13.60 34.44
N LEU A 892 -4.70 13.15 33.18
CA LEU A 892 -4.56 13.99 31.99
C LEU A 892 -5.70 15.03 31.91
N ARG A 893 -6.87 14.70 32.46
CA ARG A 893 -8.05 15.57 32.59
C ARG A 893 -7.71 16.94 33.18
N ARG A 894 -6.84 16.99 34.20
CA ARG A 894 -6.40 18.25 34.83
C ARG A 894 -5.45 19.04 33.93
N GLN A 895 -4.54 18.34 33.25
CA GLN A 895 -3.64 18.91 32.24
C GLN A 895 -4.42 19.43 31.02
N MET A 896 -5.58 18.84 30.72
CA MET A 896 -6.51 19.24 29.66
C MET A 896 -7.53 20.31 30.08
N GLY A 897 -7.52 20.78 31.34
CA GLY A 897 -8.43 21.82 31.82
C GLY A 897 -9.89 21.37 31.99
N LEU A 898 -10.15 20.07 32.15
CA LEU A 898 -11.49 19.47 32.28
C LEU A 898 -11.93 19.30 33.75
N GLU A 899 -11.52 20.19 34.65
CA GLU A 899 -11.92 20.13 36.07
C GLU A 899 -13.44 20.29 36.23
N ASP A 900 -13.99 19.64 37.27
CA ASP A 900 -15.43 19.64 37.53
C ASP A 900 -15.93 21.08 37.73
N VAL A 901 -16.73 21.59 36.77
CA VAL A 901 -17.59 22.75 37.02
C VAL A 901 -18.52 22.36 38.15
N ALA A 902 -18.52 23.15 39.22
CA ALA A 902 -19.37 22.98 40.40
C ALA A 902 -20.76 22.45 40.02
N THR A 903 -21.16 21.34 40.65
CA THR A 903 -22.46 20.68 40.59
C THR A 903 -23.56 21.52 39.95
N ALA A 904 -23.81 21.31 38.66
CA ALA A 904 -25.03 21.79 38.04
C ALA A 904 -26.23 21.09 38.72
N PRO A 905 -27.31 21.81 39.05
CA PRO A 905 -28.44 21.24 39.75
C PRO A 905 -29.05 20.09 38.94
N ALA A 906 -29.41 19.02 39.62
CA ALA A 906 -30.15 17.90 39.05
C ALA A 906 -31.45 18.42 38.41
N GLY A 907 -31.48 18.51 37.07
CA GLY A 907 -32.63 19.07 36.36
C GLY A 907 -32.56 19.22 34.84
N SER A 908 -31.43 18.99 34.15
CA SER A 908 -31.36 19.16 32.68
C SER A 908 -30.82 17.93 31.93
N GLY A 909 -31.07 16.73 32.46
CA GLY A 909 -30.61 15.48 31.88
C GLY A 909 -31.44 15.04 30.68
N ASP A 910 -31.05 15.48 29.48
CA ASP A 910 -31.14 14.67 28.25
C ASP A 910 -30.42 15.32 27.03
N ASN A 911 -30.17 16.64 27.06
CA ASN A 911 -29.78 17.39 25.86
C ASN A 911 -28.50 18.24 26.01
N SER A 912 -27.51 17.83 26.80
CA SER A 912 -26.21 18.56 26.84
C SER A 912 -25.36 18.24 25.60
N LEU A 913 -24.48 19.15 25.15
CA LEU A 913 -23.57 18.87 24.02
C LEU A 913 -22.69 17.65 24.27
N SER A 914 -22.26 17.42 25.51
CA SER A 914 -21.49 16.22 25.88
C SER A 914 -22.33 14.94 25.75
N ASN A 915 -23.61 14.98 26.14
CA ASN A 915 -24.51 13.82 25.98
C ASN A 915 -24.84 13.56 24.52
N LEU A 916 -25.09 14.62 23.74
CA LEU A 916 -25.34 14.52 22.30
C LEU A 916 -24.08 14.02 21.55
N ALA A 917 -22.88 14.46 21.96
CA ALA A 917 -21.61 13.95 21.42
C ALA A 917 -21.45 12.46 21.73
N ALA A 918 -21.71 12.07 22.99
CA ALA A 918 -21.65 10.67 23.39
C ALA A 918 -22.65 9.81 22.60
N GLN A 919 -23.93 10.21 22.51
CA GLN A 919 -24.94 9.49 21.73
C GLN A 919 -24.58 9.42 20.24
N LEU A 920 -24.05 10.50 19.66
CA LEU A 920 -23.62 10.52 18.27
C LEU A 920 -22.40 9.63 18.00
N MET A 921 -21.50 9.46 18.98
CA MET A 921 -20.41 8.48 18.87
C MET A 921 -20.89 7.05 19.03
N LEU A 922 -21.88 6.80 19.90
CA LEU A 922 -22.39 5.46 20.19
C LEU A 922 -23.31 4.93 19.08
N ASP A 923 -24.12 5.79 18.45
CA ASP A 923 -24.96 5.47 17.31
C ASP A 923 -24.94 6.59 16.26
N PRO A 924 -23.88 6.66 15.43
CA PRO A 924 -23.81 7.68 14.38
C PRO A 924 -24.98 7.59 13.39
N ALA A 925 -25.45 6.39 13.07
CA ALA A 925 -26.47 6.18 12.05
C ALA A 925 -27.86 6.66 12.52
N GLY A 926 -28.24 6.35 13.76
CA GLY A 926 -29.51 6.78 14.34
C GLY A 926 -29.51 8.24 14.81
N MET A 927 -28.36 8.77 15.24
CA MET A 927 -28.29 10.12 15.82
C MET A 927 -28.08 11.24 14.78
N LYS A 928 -27.34 11.00 13.70
CA LYS A 928 -27.14 11.97 12.61
C LYS A 928 -28.43 12.63 12.10
N PRO A 929 -29.50 11.89 11.73
CA PRO A 929 -30.72 12.51 11.20
C PRO A 929 -31.46 13.37 12.23
N ARG A 930 -31.23 13.17 13.53
CA ARG A 930 -31.86 13.92 14.61
C ARG A 930 -31.22 15.28 14.86
N ILE A 931 -29.89 15.38 14.70
CA ILE A 931 -29.11 16.59 14.98
C ILE A 931 -28.79 17.44 13.73
N MET A 932 -29.01 16.88 12.53
CA MET A 932 -28.84 17.59 11.27
C MET A 932 -29.97 18.58 10.99
N PRO A 933 -29.77 19.59 10.12
CA PRO A 933 -30.83 20.52 9.74
C PRO A 933 -32.11 19.78 9.33
N GLY A 934 -33.21 20.04 10.06
CA GLY A 934 -34.51 19.37 9.87
C GLY A 934 -34.82 18.22 10.84
N GLY A 935 -33.85 17.78 11.65
CA GLY A 935 -34.04 16.80 12.72
C GLY A 935 -34.67 17.38 13.99
N ASP A 936 -35.23 16.51 14.85
CA ASP A 936 -35.95 16.89 16.07
C ASP A 936 -35.06 17.56 17.14
N LEU A 937 -33.74 17.38 17.05
CA LEU A 937 -32.75 17.97 17.95
C LEU A 937 -31.96 19.12 17.31
N ALA A 938 -32.12 19.38 16.02
CA ALA A 938 -31.32 20.36 15.26
C ALA A 938 -31.34 21.76 15.88
N ALA A 939 -32.53 22.30 16.17
CA ALA A 939 -32.68 23.63 16.76
C ALA A 939 -32.09 23.73 18.17
N LYS A 940 -32.11 22.63 18.94
CA LYS A 940 -31.51 22.58 20.29
C LYS A 940 -29.99 22.53 20.19
N VAL A 941 -29.45 21.76 19.25
CA VAL A 941 -28.00 21.70 18.97
C VAL A 941 -27.50 23.07 18.54
N ASP A 942 -28.19 23.75 17.61
CA ASP A 942 -27.82 25.10 17.18
C ASP A 942 -27.84 26.10 18.34
N SER A 943 -28.86 26.02 19.21
CA SER A 943 -28.94 26.83 20.42
C SER A 943 -27.76 26.57 21.37
N LEU A 944 -27.35 25.32 21.55
CA LEU A 944 -26.25 24.95 22.45
C LEU A 944 -24.88 25.29 21.87
N LEU A 945 -24.72 25.24 20.54
CA LEU A 945 -23.48 25.59 19.85
C LEU A 945 -23.20 27.10 19.87
N ASN A 946 -24.22 27.94 20.03
CA ASN A 946 -24.06 29.40 20.10
C ASN A 946 -23.26 29.89 21.33
N ASP A 947 -23.17 29.09 22.40
CA ASP A 947 -22.47 29.44 23.64
C ASP A 947 -20.92 29.40 23.53
N LYS A 948 -20.35 29.02 22.37
CA LYS A 948 -18.90 29.04 22.05
C LYS A 948 -17.99 28.69 23.24
N GLY A 949 -18.13 27.48 23.77
CA GLY A 949 -17.28 26.92 24.82
C GLY A 949 -16.60 25.61 24.39
N PRO A 950 -15.67 25.06 25.18
CA PRO A 950 -14.92 23.84 24.85
C PRO A 950 -15.80 22.62 24.52
N ALA A 951 -16.99 22.52 25.14
CA ALA A 951 -17.96 21.47 24.85
C ALA A 951 -18.57 21.58 23.44
N ALA A 952 -18.75 22.81 22.93
CA ALA A 952 -19.21 23.06 21.56
C ALA A 952 -18.14 22.65 20.55
N ASP A 953 -16.88 23.02 20.79
CA ASP A 953 -15.75 22.62 19.93
C ASP A 953 -15.57 21.10 19.90
N HIS A 954 -15.74 20.44 21.05
CA HIS A 954 -15.69 18.98 21.14
C HIS A 954 -16.85 18.33 20.36
N PHE A 955 -18.09 18.80 20.55
CA PHE A 955 -19.24 18.27 19.82
C PHE A 955 -19.09 18.46 18.30
N VAL A 956 -18.58 19.61 17.84
CA VAL A 956 -18.31 19.85 16.42
C VAL A 956 -17.31 18.83 15.87
N LYS A 957 -16.19 18.61 16.56
CA LYS A 957 -15.18 17.60 16.15
C LYS A 957 -15.75 16.19 16.12
N VAL A 958 -16.53 15.80 17.12
CA VAL A 958 -17.21 14.51 17.17
C VAL A 958 -18.23 14.36 16.05
N ARG A 959 -19.01 15.41 15.77
CA ARG A 959 -19.98 15.43 14.68
C ARG A 959 -19.31 15.33 13.30
N GLU A 960 -18.24 16.07 13.08
CA GLU A 960 -17.46 16.01 11.84
C GLU A 960 -16.81 14.64 11.64
N TRP A 961 -16.21 14.06 12.69
CA TRP A 961 -15.70 12.70 12.67
C TRP A 961 -16.82 11.70 12.34
N ALA A 962 -17.95 11.77 13.03
CA ALA A 962 -19.05 10.86 12.81
C ALA A 962 -19.52 10.95 11.35
N LEU A 963 -19.61 12.15 10.76
CA LEU A 963 -19.99 12.36 9.36
C LEU A 963 -19.01 11.77 8.35
N SER A 964 -17.73 11.68 8.68
CA SER A 964 -16.75 11.01 7.80
C SER A 964 -16.83 9.49 7.84
N GLN A 965 -17.55 8.90 8.80
CA GLN A 965 -17.72 7.44 8.94
C GLN A 965 -18.95 6.89 8.19
N SER A 966 -19.78 7.75 7.57
CA SER A 966 -20.96 7.32 6.78
C SER A 966 -20.70 7.17 5.30
#